data_AF-A0A078L285-F1
#
_entry.id   AF-A0A078L285-F1
#
_cell.length_a   1.000
_cell.length_b   1.000
_cell.length_c   1.000
_cell.angle_alpha   90.00
_cell.angle_beta   90.00
_cell.angle_gamma   90.00
#
_symmetry.space_group_name_H-M   'P 1'
#
loop_
_entity.id
_entity.type
_entity.pdbx_description
1 polymer ?
#
loop_
_entity_poly.entity_id
_entity_poly.type
_entity_poly.pdbx_seq_one_letter_code
_entity_poly.pdbx_strand_id
1 'polypeptide(L)'
;MKKRLFIWKMLIGFLTYTSISISQAAGIPVWVFNPLTSTTISVPANNKAVIQYQVINQSTRFHTLVMESTIPGITPVVTDCDPRCNGSFCLPTRNSSCTLTLNIDGSQLASNLAIIPRFCEMGNPQMCYGPSQPLNITLTPAEVSLGGTITGLAGNLTLLLNGKESFISNTDGSYSFTSKLPVGSTYQVSIASQPDHQFCTLKTPSGVVNTPADIVVDVDCNTNAFSLGGFLTLPVNTGPVLVRNSDGQVLTLSEAGNFVFPGKIAEGAPYQVQISNPPGLACNVYDGKGTMGHGDFPNVSVICAHDGYPVSGTVTNLTGTLTLTLNDSESITLNNNGPITAVAKTNKAAQSNVGFVFSSLVPDNNPYTVAVQSSSPDEVCSCTSNCSGVSTGFPVSVGVSCQPIATTILSVTPTATIPVTSDRSLTSQNITITNIGTADALDVFIHFPSAWTGVQETVPFDCNRIPPGGTCTVTFSSTIPYVARSSTDASVATDSDLIVTGDNIVQNPKIALAFTIQDYLVWQVAINDLGVMQAQVIDKDDFTNIPWGALNIVTGTTNKLDGFANTKTIFLVETASGVTNSAGVSCYTSRNGGASVGEWYLPAICQLGGARQNAKCENLMKIANINSNLVQDKNFGNLVHPPIPPSTTTTYYWSSTESSTNPMNAWLETFTEPGRSPQIEIPKNAQDVINVSRINARCARTMNIP
;
A
#
# COMPACT_ATOMS: atom_id res chain seq x y z
N MET A 1 -44.08 15.68 55.76
CA MET A 1 -45.39 16.21 55.32
C MET A 1 -45.74 17.45 56.12
N LYS A 2 -46.01 18.57 55.42
CA LYS A 2 -46.79 19.76 55.86
C LYS A 2 -46.36 20.58 57.10
N LYS A 3 -46.07 21.86 56.78
CA LYS A 3 -46.52 23.11 57.42
C LYS A 3 -45.80 23.70 58.66
N ARG A 4 -45.15 24.84 58.38
CA ARG A 4 -45.06 26.12 59.14
C ARG A 4 -46.07 26.30 60.30
N LEU A 5 -45.60 26.70 61.48
CA LEU A 5 -46.03 27.87 62.31
C LEU A 5 -45.26 27.93 63.66
N PHE A 6 -45.38 29.07 64.39
CA PHE A 6 -44.93 29.42 65.76
C PHE A 6 -43.48 29.89 65.92
N ILE A 7 -43.09 31.15 66.24
CA ILE A 7 -43.70 32.40 66.77
C ILE A 7 -44.40 32.28 68.15
N TRP A 8 -43.66 32.57 69.23
CA TRP A 8 -44.13 33.08 70.54
C TRP A 8 -42.92 33.58 71.38
N LYS A 9 -42.74 34.91 71.58
CA LYS A 9 -43.13 35.77 72.73
C LYS A 9 -42.14 35.83 73.92
N MET A 10 -41.56 37.01 74.18
CA MET A 10 -41.87 37.81 75.40
C MET A 10 -41.44 39.28 75.25
N LEU A 11 -42.23 40.15 75.88
CA LEU A 11 -42.38 41.62 75.75
C LEU A 11 -42.58 42.17 77.18
N ILE A 12 -42.47 43.50 77.35
CA ILE A 12 -42.76 44.38 78.53
C ILE A 12 -41.46 44.99 79.13
N GLY A 13 -41.24 46.30 79.28
CA GLY A 13 -42.03 47.50 78.97
C GLY A 13 -41.39 48.79 79.58
N PHE A 14 -41.57 49.92 78.89
CA PHE A 14 -41.78 51.31 79.39
C PHE A 14 -40.81 51.97 80.40
N LEU A 15 -40.08 53.03 79.98
CA LEU A 15 -40.30 54.42 80.44
C LEU A 15 -39.41 55.44 79.69
N THR A 16 -40.01 56.60 79.41
CA THR A 16 -39.52 57.78 78.68
C THR A 16 -38.68 58.74 79.54
N TYR A 17 -37.65 59.38 78.97
CA TYR A 17 -37.15 60.68 79.44
C TYR A 17 -36.60 61.51 78.26
N THR A 18 -37.36 62.52 77.85
CA THR A 18 -37.01 63.52 76.85
C THR A 18 -36.41 64.75 77.55
N SER A 19 -35.16 65.10 77.26
CA SER A 19 -34.60 66.42 77.53
C SER A 19 -34.38 67.18 76.22
N ILE A 20 -35.04 68.33 76.15
CA ILE A 20 -34.99 69.32 75.08
C ILE A 20 -33.65 70.06 75.18
N SER A 21 -32.84 70.03 74.12
CA SER A 21 -31.69 70.92 73.96
C SER A 21 -32.07 72.06 73.03
N ILE A 22 -32.22 73.23 73.63
CA ILE A 22 -32.48 74.53 73.01
C ILE A 22 -31.25 74.88 72.17
N SER A 23 -31.41 74.97 70.85
CA SER A 23 -30.38 75.49 69.95
C SER A 23 -30.20 76.99 70.18
N GLN A 24 -29.11 77.35 70.87
CA GLN A 24 -28.63 78.73 70.87
C GLN A 24 -28.21 79.09 69.45
N ALA A 25 -28.81 80.15 68.91
CA ALA A 25 -28.50 80.70 67.61
C ALA A 25 -27.03 81.17 67.58
N ALA A 26 -26.18 80.43 66.87
CA ALA A 26 -24.89 80.93 66.44
C ALA A 26 -25.14 82.11 65.49
N GLY A 27 -24.57 83.27 65.83
CA GLY A 27 -24.65 84.46 65.00
C GLY A 27 -24.23 84.16 63.55
N ILE A 28 -24.97 84.73 62.60
CA ILE A 28 -24.77 84.50 61.16
C ILE A 28 -23.30 84.81 60.82
N PRO A 29 -22.54 83.85 60.25
CA PRO A 29 -21.12 84.03 59.99
C PRO A 29 -20.90 85.19 59.00
N VAL A 30 -19.85 85.97 59.26
CA VAL A 30 -19.53 87.18 58.49
C VAL A 30 -19.05 86.85 57.08
N TRP A 31 -18.43 85.68 56.89
CA TRP A 31 -18.19 85.08 55.58
C TRP A 31 -18.45 83.57 55.63
N VAL A 32 -18.73 82.98 54.48
CA VAL A 32 -19.02 81.55 54.32
C VAL A 32 -18.11 80.92 53.30
N PHE A 33 -17.82 79.62 53.47
CA PHE A 33 -17.02 78.82 52.55
C PHE A 33 -17.92 77.86 51.81
N ASN A 34 -17.97 77.99 50.49
CA ASN A 34 -18.69 77.07 49.63
C ASN A 34 -17.64 76.22 48.90
N PRO A 35 -17.60 74.90 49.10
CA PRO A 35 -16.63 74.04 48.41
C PRO A 35 -16.88 74.08 46.90
N LEU A 36 -15.83 74.37 46.13
CA LEU A 36 -15.83 74.29 44.67
C LEU A 36 -15.34 72.93 44.19
N THR A 37 -14.49 72.27 44.97
CA THR A 37 -14.04 70.89 44.75
C THR A 37 -14.43 70.00 45.92
N SER A 38 -14.32 68.67 45.73
CA SER A 38 -14.52 67.72 46.83
C SER A 38 -13.61 68.06 48.01
N THR A 39 -14.17 68.04 49.23
CA THR A 39 -13.43 68.19 50.48
C THR A 39 -12.97 66.85 51.06
N THR A 40 -13.31 65.74 50.39
CA THR A 40 -12.78 64.41 50.70
C THR A 40 -11.94 63.93 49.51
N ILE A 41 -10.63 63.80 49.71
CA ILE A 41 -9.67 63.43 48.67
C ILE A 41 -8.68 62.37 49.16
N SER A 42 -8.12 61.62 48.22
CA SER A 42 -6.97 60.75 48.44
C SER A 42 -5.76 61.32 47.72
N VAL A 43 -4.60 61.34 48.37
CA VAL A 43 -3.36 61.89 47.80
C VAL A 43 -2.22 60.90 48.01
N PRO A 44 -1.52 60.45 46.94
CA PRO A 44 -0.32 59.65 47.07
C PRO A 44 0.80 60.37 47.80
N ALA A 45 1.60 59.64 48.57
CA ALA A 45 2.72 60.18 49.36
C ALA A 45 3.85 60.84 48.53
N ASN A 46 3.80 60.78 47.19
CA ASN A 46 4.73 61.45 46.28
C ASN A 46 4.03 62.38 45.28
N ASN A 47 2.78 62.74 45.52
CA ASN A 47 2.00 63.58 44.61
C ASN A 47 1.32 64.75 45.36
N LYS A 48 0.79 65.71 44.60
CA LYS A 48 0.08 66.87 45.13
C LYS A 48 -1.37 66.88 44.66
N ALA A 49 -2.23 67.49 45.46
CA ALA A 49 -3.62 67.72 45.13
C ALA A 49 -4.02 69.14 45.49
N VAL A 50 -5.18 69.57 45.01
CA VAL A 50 -5.67 70.93 45.20
C VAL A 50 -7.13 70.88 45.60
N ILE A 51 -7.51 71.71 46.57
CA ILE A 51 -8.90 71.91 46.98
C ILE A 51 -9.25 73.38 46.89
N GLN A 52 -10.42 73.69 46.35
CA GLN A 52 -10.86 75.07 46.17
C GLN A 52 -12.17 75.33 46.90
N TYR A 53 -12.26 76.50 47.52
CA TYR A 53 -13.47 77.05 48.12
C TYR A 53 -13.77 78.40 47.52
N GLN A 54 -15.04 78.70 47.27
CA GLN A 54 -15.53 80.06 47.09
C GLN A 54 -15.88 80.63 48.45
N VAL A 55 -15.16 81.68 48.86
CA VAL A 55 -15.37 82.35 50.14
C VAL A 55 -16.14 83.64 49.88
N ILE A 56 -17.31 83.78 50.49
CA ILE A 56 -18.26 84.88 50.21
C ILE A 56 -18.45 85.73 51.45
N ASN A 57 -18.27 87.04 51.31
CA ASN A 57 -18.53 87.99 52.38
C ASN A 57 -20.04 88.28 52.52
N GLN A 58 -20.59 88.03 53.70
CA GLN A 58 -21.99 88.25 54.05
C GLN A 58 -22.23 89.62 54.70
N SER A 59 -21.16 90.36 54.97
CA SER A 59 -21.12 91.66 55.63
C SER A 59 -20.89 92.79 54.64
N THR A 60 -21.35 94.00 54.96
CA THR A 60 -21.08 95.20 54.15
C THR A 60 -19.67 95.77 54.36
N ARG A 61 -18.89 95.21 55.30
CA ARG A 61 -17.52 95.66 55.60
C ARG A 61 -16.49 94.90 54.78
N PHE A 62 -15.33 95.52 54.63
CA PHE A 62 -14.12 94.90 54.06
C PHE A 62 -13.51 93.95 55.09
N HIS A 63 -13.13 92.74 54.66
CA HIS A 63 -12.57 91.70 55.52
C HIS A 63 -11.25 91.17 54.94
N THR A 64 -10.22 91.03 55.76
CA THR A 64 -8.94 90.40 55.40
C THR A 64 -8.75 89.15 56.24
N LEU A 65 -8.45 88.03 55.61
CA LEU A 65 -8.52 86.70 56.19
C LEU A 65 -7.15 86.04 56.22
N VAL A 66 -6.76 85.52 57.38
CA VAL A 66 -5.50 84.80 57.58
C VAL A 66 -5.81 83.42 58.15
N MET A 67 -5.16 82.38 57.62
CA MET A 67 -5.34 81.02 58.12
C MET A 67 -4.84 80.91 59.56
N GLU A 68 -5.66 80.35 60.45
CA GLU A 68 -5.39 80.32 61.90
C GLU A 68 -4.09 79.60 62.25
N SER A 69 -3.84 78.46 61.59
CA SER A 69 -2.67 77.61 61.83
C SER A 69 -2.15 77.05 60.52
N THR A 70 -0.83 77.04 60.35
CA THR A 70 -0.17 76.31 59.26
C THR A 70 -0.24 74.81 59.53
N ILE A 71 -0.68 74.03 58.55
CA ILE A 71 -0.74 72.57 58.65
C ILE A 71 0.34 71.99 57.70
N PRO A 72 1.26 71.13 58.16
CA PRO A 72 2.27 70.53 57.29
C PRO A 72 1.64 69.89 56.05
N GLY A 73 2.18 70.19 54.87
CA GLY A 73 1.65 69.74 53.59
C GLY A 73 0.36 70.41 53.13
N ILE A 74 -0.21 71.39 53.85
CA ILE A 74 -1.37 72.17 53.37
C ILE A 74 -1.02 73.65 53.38
N THR A 75 -1.00 74.25 52.20
CA THR A 75 -0.68 75.68 52.03
C THR A 75 -1.82 76.41 51.33
N PRO A 76 -2.36 77.49 51.91
CA PRO A 76 -3.32 78.32 51.22
C PRO A 76 -2.62 79.18 50.16
N VAL A 77 -3.12 79.11 48.93
CA VAL A 77 -2.75 79.97 47.81
C VAL A 77 -3.96 80.81 47.45
N VAL A 78 -3.74 82.12 47.42
CA VAL A 78 -4.76 83.11 47.10
C VAL A 78 -4.52 83.60 45.68
N THR A 79 -5.52 83.46 44.82
CA THR A 79 -5.55 84.21 43.55
C THR A 79 -6.15 85.58 43.83
N ASP A 80 -5.41 86.67 43.52
CA ASP A 80 -5.79 88.05 43.84
C ASP A 80 -7.26 88.35 43.48
N CYS A 81 -8.06 88.55 44.53
CA CYS A 81 -9.51 88.71 44.45
C CYS A 81 -9.92 90.14 44.07
N ASP A 82 -9.07 91.11 44.44
CA ASP A 82 -9.30 92.55 44.28
C ASP A 82 -7.94 93.28 44.31
N PRO A 83 -7.68 94.26 43.42
CA PRO A 83 -6.43 95.02 43.43
C PRO A 83 -6.13 95.74 44.76
N ARG A 84 -7.17 96.05 45.55
CA ARG A 84 -7.05 96.67 46.88
C ARG A 84 -6.45 95.72 47.93
N CYS A 85 -6.35 94.43 47.62
CA CYS A 85 -5.94 93.41 48.57
C CYS A 85 -4.43 93.31 48.82
N ASN A 86 -3.60 93.93 47.98
CA ASN A 86 -2.15 94.02 48.13
C ASN A 86 -1.47 92.72 48.63
N GLY A 87 -1.84 91.58 48.03
CA GLY A 87 -1.27 90.25 48.34
C GLY A 87 -1.87 89.52 49.55
N SER A 88 -2.89 90.05 50.21
CA SER A 88 -3.63 89.38 51.30
C SER A 88 -4.96 88.79 50.82
N PHE A 89 -5.48 87.75 51.48
CA PHE A 89 -6.81 87.23 51.16
C PHE A 89 -7.88 88.17 51.70
N CYS A 90 -8.55 88.97 50.86
CA CYS A 90 -9.64 89.83 51.32
C CYS A 90 -10.92 89.77 50.50
N LEU A 91 -12.00 90.14 51.18
CA LEU A 91 -13.37 90.14 50.70
C LEU A 91 -13.98 91.54 50.89
N PRO A 92 -14.06 92.37 49.83
CA PRO A 92 -14.26 93.81 50.00
C PRO A 92 -15.66 94.26 50.47
N THR A 93 -16.72 93.64 49.97
CA THR A 93 -18.10 94.07 50.21
C THR A 93 -19.06 92.89 50.29
N ARG A 94 -20.30 93.14 50.71
CA ARG A 94 -21.35 92.11 50.76
C ARG A 94 -21.52 91.46 49.39
N ASN A 95 -21.58 90.14 49.37
CA ASN A 95 -21.68 89.28 48.19
C ASN A 95 -20.44 89.29 47.27
N SER A 96 -19.35 89.97 47.64
CA SER A 96 -18.06 89.72 47.00
C SER A 96 -17.56 88.33 47.39
N SER A 97 -16.93 87.64 46.45
CA SER A 97 -16.40 86.29 46.67
C SER A 97 -15.00 86.13 46.10
N CYS A 98 -14.21 85.26 46.73
CA CYS A 98 -12.90 84.87 46.20
C CYS A 98 -12.65 83.37 46.29
N THR A 99 -11.86 82.84 45.36
CA THR A 99 -11.42 81.44 45.38
C THR A 99 -10.21 81.27 46.29
N LEU A 100 -10.40 80.55 47.39
CA LEU A 100 -9.32 80.03 48.22
C LEU A 100 -8.88 78.69 47.66
N THR A 101 -7.60 78.58 47.28
CA THR A 101 -6.99 77.32 46.84
C THR A 101 -6.11 76.77 47.94
N LEU A 102 -6.36 75.56 48.42
CA LEU A 102 -5.48 74.83 49.34
C LEU A 102 -4.67 73.85 48.51
N ASN A 103 -3.35 74.01 48.49
CA ASN A 103 -2.42 73.05 47.92
C ASN A 103 -2.05 72.01 48.97
N ILE A 104 -2.32 70.75 48.65
CA ILE A 104 -2.01 69.58 49.48
C ILE A 104 -0.78 68.89 48.88
N ASP A 105 0.30 68.77 49.65
CA ASP A 105 1.51 68.05 49.29
C ASP A 105 1.60 66.75 50.08
N GLY A 106 1.28 65.62 49.43
CA GLY A 106 1.25 64.30 50.06
C GLY A 106 2.60 63.89 50.65
N SER A 107 3.71 64.39 50.11
CA SER A 107 5.06 64.08 50.61
C SER A 107 5.37 64.68 51.99
N GLN A 108 4.59 65.67 52.41
CA GLN A 108 4.74 66.35 53.69
C GLN A 108 3.67 65.94 54.71
N LEU A 109 2.72 65.08 54.31
CA LEU A 109 1.70 64.54 55.22
C LEU A 109 2.25 63.33 55.97
N ALA A 110 2.10 63.30 57.28
CA ALA A 110 2.54 62.18 58.11
C ALA A 110 1.51 61.02 58.14
N SER A 111 0.22 61.33 58.00
CA SER A 111 -0.89 60.38 58.06
C SER A 111 -2.18 60.99 57.48
N ASN A 112 -3.29 60.25 57.50
CA ASN A 112 -4.60 60.77 57.14
C ASN A 112 -4.99 61.96 58.03
N LEU A 113 -5.61 62.98 57.44
CA LEU A 113 -6.02 64.21 58.13
C LEU A 113 -7.53 64.44 58.00
N ALA A 114 -8.16 64.86 59.09
CA ALA A 114 -9.55 65.32 59.13
C ALA A 114 -9.61 66.62 59.93
N ILE A 115 -9.71 67.76 59.24
CA ILE A 115 -9.50 69.09 59.84
C ILE A 115 -10.50 70.12 59.30
N ILE A 116 -10.81 71.15 60.08
CA ILE A 116 -11.59 72.30 59.59
C ILE A 116 -10.62 73.49 59.46
N PRO A 117 -10.17 73.86 58.25
CA PRO A 117 -9.27 74.99 58.07
C PRO A 117 -10.03 76.29 58.40
N ARG A 118 -9.63 76.97 59.47
CA ARG A 118 -10.24 78.23 59.90
C ARG A 118 -9.43 79.42 59.40
N PHE A 119 -10.14 80.45 58.96
CA PHE A 119 -9.56 81.73 58.59
C PHE A 119 -10.14 82.83 59.46
N CYS A 120 -9.25 83.67 59.98
CA CYS A 120 -9.52 84.68 60.99
C CYS A 120 -9.41 86.10 60.41
N GLU A 121 -10.29 87.02 60.83
CA GLU A 121 -10.18 88.44 60.46
C GLU A 121 -8.86 89.03 60.95
N MET A 122 -7.97 89.40 60.04
CA MET A 122 -6.63 89.93 60.32
C MET A 122 -5.86 89.09 61.37
N GLY A 123 -6.10 87.77 61.42
CA GLY A 123 -5.50 86.87 62.40
C GLY A 123 -6.13 86.89 63.80
N ASN A 124 -7.26 87.57 64.02
CA ASN A 124 -7.93 87.61 65.32
C ASN A 124 -8.61 86.26 65.65
N PRO A 125 -8.16 85.52 66.69
CA PRO A 125 -8.64 84.16 66.99
C PRO A 125 -10.12 84.11 67.43
N GLN A 126 -10.68 85.24 67.87
CA GLN A 126 -12.09 85.33 68.28
C GLN A 126 -13.03 85.52 67.08
N MET A 127 -12.50 85.80 65.89
CA MET A 127 -13.27 86.04 64.67
C MET A 127 -12.78 85.17 63.52
N CYS A 128 -12.83 83.84 63.72
CA CYS A 128 -12.50 82.88 62.67
C CYS A 128 -13.66 81.98 62.32
N TYR A 129 -13.87 81.83 61.01
CA TYR A 129 -14.84 80.92 60.44
C TYR A 129 -14.11 79.91 59.55
N GLY A 130 -14.66 78.70 59.46
CA GLY A 130 -14.19 77.66 58.56
C GLY A 130 -15.37 77.08 57.78
N PRO A 131 -15.11 76.16 56.85
CA PRO A 131 -16.17 75.43 56.16
C PRO A 131 -17.02 74.63 57.15
N SER A 132 -18.28 74.40 56.79
CA SER A 132 -19.24 73.65 57.62
C SER A 132 -18.92 72.15 57.72
N GLN A 133 -18.11 71.63 56.78
CA GLN A 133 -17.66 70.25 56.75
C GLN A 133 -16.13 70.19 56.85
N PRO A 134 -15.57 69.14 57.49
CA PRO A 134 -14.12 68.95 57.55
C PRO A 134 -13.54 68.61 56.17
N LEU A 135 -12.31 69.04 55.98
CA LEU A 135 -11.40 68.55 54.96
C LEU A 135 -10.85 67.19 55.40
N ASN A 136 -11.23 66.14 54.67
CA ASN A 136 -10.78 64.76 54.88
C ASN A 136 -9.77 64.34 53.80
N ILE A 137 -8.51 64.18 54.18
CA ILE A 137 -7.43 63.75 53.29
C ILE A 137 -6.98 62.36 53.71
N THR A 138 -7.07 61.41 52.78
CA THR A 138 -6.49 60.07 52.93
C THR A 138 -5.14 60.02 52.22
N LEU A 139 -4.07 59.74 52.96
CA LEU A 139 -2.74 59.54 52.41
C LEU A 139 -2.63 58.12 51.85
N THR A 140 -2.35 57.99 50.56
CA THR A 140 -2.15 56.69 49.90
C THR A 140 -0.67 56.42 49.66
N PRO A 141 -0.25 55.15 49.45
CA PRO A 141 1.14 54.83 49.10
C PRO A 141 1.62 55.63 47.89
N ALA A 142 2.93 55.91 47.83
CA ALA A 142 3.54 56.55 46.67
C ALA A 142 3.29 55.71 45.41
N GLU A 143 3.05 56.37 44.28
CA GLU A 143 2.82 55.70 43.00
C GLU A 143 4.02 55.89 42.07
N VAL A 144 4.51 54.81 41.45
CA VAL A 144 5.68 54.81 40.57
C VAL A 144 5.29 54.50 39.13
N SER A 145 6.10 54.97 38.18
CA SER A 145 5.94 54.66 36.77
C SER A 145 6.62 53.32 36.46
N LEU A 146 6.10 52.61 35.45
CA LEU A 146 6.71 51.39 34.92
C LEU A 146 6.98 51.57 33.43
N GLY A 147 8.20 51.32 33.01
CA GLY A 147 8.62 51.47 31.62
C GLY A 147 9.92 50.72 31.35
N GLY A 148 10.58 51.03 30.24
CA GLY A 148 11.87 50.44 29.90
C GLY A 148 12.33 50.86 28.52
N THR A 149 13.31 50.14 27.99
CA THR A 149 13.82 50.36 26.62
C THR A 149 13.56 49.15 25.73
N ILE A 150 13.17 49.40 24.48
CA ILE A 150 13.00 48.39 23.43
C ILE A 150 14.20 48.50 22.49
N THR A 151 14.88 47.37 22.24
CA THR A 151 16.02 47.28 21.32
C THR A 151 15.84 46.16 20.29
N GLY A 152 16.28 46.39 19.06
CA GLY A 152 16.25 45.41 17.97
C GLY A 152 14.87 45.17 17.34
N LEU A 153 13.87 46.03 17.61
CA LEU A 153 12.50 45.91 17.13
C LEU A 153 12.36 46.36 15.66
N ALA A 154 11.87 45.45 14.83
CA ALA A 154 11.41 45.68 13.48
C ALA A 154 10.03 45.01 13.31
N GLY A 155 8.97 45.81 13.34
CA GLY A 155 7.58 45.33 13.30
C GLY A 155 6.79 45.69 14.55
N ASN A 156 5.53 45.25 14.65
CA ASN A 156 4.64 45.66 15.75
C ASN A 156 4.80 44.77 16.99
N LEU A 157 5.20 45.37 18.11
CA LEU A 157 5.23 44.73 19.43
C LEU A 157 4.08 45.25 20.29
N THR A 158 3.36 44.35 20.98
CA THR A 158 2.36 44.73 22.00
C THR A 158 2.76 44.18 23.36
N LEU A 159 2.93 45.07 24.34
CA LEU A 159 3.16 44.75 25.75
C LEU A 159 1.87 44.93 26.55
N LEU A 160 1.69 44.15 27.61
CA LEU A 160 0.60 44.29 28.58
C LEU A 160 1.15 44.46 29.99
N LEU A 161 0.66 45.47 30.69
CA LEU A 161 0.82 45.59 32.14
C LEU A 161 -0.37 44.96 32.86
N ASN A 162 -0.08 43.99 33.71
CA ASN A 162 -1.04 43.25 34.55
C ASN A 162 -2.23 42.69 33.76
N GLY A 163 -2.01 42.34 32.49
CA GLY A 163 -3.02 41.80 31.58
C GLY A 163 -4.13 42.78 31.18
N LYS A 164 -3.96 44.09 31.43
CA LYS A 164 -5.02 45.09 31.22
C LYS A 164 -4.59 46.24 30.32
N GLU A 165 -3.55 46.98 30.70
CA GLU A 165 -3.09 48.13 29.93
C GLU A 165 -2.13 47.68 28.85
N SER A 166 -2.38 48.06 27.60
CA SER A 166 -1.50 47.77 26.48
C SER A 166 -0.60 48.94 26.11
N PHE A 167 0.62 48.62 25.69
CA PHE A 167 1.53 49.53 25.01
C PHE A 167 1.93 48.91 23.67
N ILE A 168 1.87 49.67 22.58
CA ILE A 168 2.21 49.22 21.23
C ILE A 168 3.34 50.10 20.70
N SER A 169 4.39 49.48 20.18
CA SER A 169 5.46 50.17 19.45
C SER A 169 5.83 49.40 18.18
N ASN A 170 6.38 50.11 17.21
CA ASN A 170 6.95 49.55 16.00
C ASN A 170 8.40 49.96 15.73
N THR A 171 9.02 50.64 16.70
CA THR A 171 10.42 51.10 16.64
C THR A 171 11.09 50.93 18.00
N ASP A 172 12.42 50.87 17.98
CA ASP A 172 13.24 50.98 19.18
C ASP A 172 13.01 52.29 19.92
N GLY A 173 13.24 52.28 21.24
CA GLY A 173 13.16 53.47 22.09
C GLY A 173 12.67 53.19 23.51
N SER A 174 12.60 54.26 24.31
CA SER A 174 12.04 54.19 25.66
C SER A 174 10.51 54.14 25.62
N TYR A 175 9.90 53.35 26.50
CA TYR A 175 8.46 53.29 26.71
C TYR A 175 8.09 53.42 28.18
N SER A 176 6.85 53.84 28.45
CA SER A 176 6.25 53.82 29.79
C SER A 176 4.75 53.57 29.72
N PHE A 177 4.22 52.76 30.64
CA PHE A 177 2.79 52.64 30.84
C PHE A 177 2.23 53.92 31.50
N THR A 178 0.98 54.23 31.19
CA THR A 178 0.27 55.40 31.74
C THR A 178 -0.18 55.15 33.17
N SER A 179 -0.58 53.91 33.51
CA SER A 179 -0.94 53.56 34.88
C SER A 179 0.28 53.59 35.78
N LYS A 180 0.19 54.36 36.86
CA LYS A 180 1.17 54.31 37.95
C LYS A 180 0.78 53.24 38.96
N LEU A 181 1.79 52.61 39.56
CA LEU A 181 1.61 51.51 40.50
C LEU A 181 1.96 51.94 41.92
N PRO A 182 1.08 51.75 42.91
CA PRO A 182 1.39 52.08 44.29
C PRO A 182 2.47 51.15 44.86
N VAL A 183 3.34 51.69 45.71
CA VAL A 183 4.31 50.90 46.50
C VAL A 183 3.57 49.81 47.28
N GLY A 184 4.08 48.58 47.21
CA GLY A 184 3.48 47.36 47.75
C GLY A 184 2.64 46.55 46.75
N SER A 185 2.35 47.09 45.56
CA SER A 185 1.64 46.34 44.51
C SER A 185 2.57 45.38 43.74
N THR A 186 1.99 44.33 43.17
CA THR A 186 2.68 43.45 42.21
C THR A 186 2.54 44.01 40.79
N TYR A 187 3.56 43.79 39.97
CA TYR A 187 3.51 44.05 38.54
C TYR A 187 3.88 42.81 37.75
N GLN A 188 3.30 42.70 36.56
CA GLN A 188 3.62 41.71 35.55
C GLN A 188 3.48 42.36 34.17
N VAL A 189 4.60 42.45 33.46
CA VAL A 189 4.66 42.81 32.04
C VAL A 189 4.70 41.52 31.23
N SER A 190 3.86 41.42 30.22
CA SER A 190 3.87 40.32 29.26
C SER A 190 3.87 40.84 27.84
N ILE A 191 4.38 40.02 26.91
CA ILE A 191 4.24 40.28 25.47
C ILE A 191 2.91 39.68 25.04
N ALA A 192 1.98 40.51 24.60
CA ALA A 192 0.70 40.10 24.04
C ALA A 192 0.80 39.68 22.58
N SER A 193 1.65 40.36 21.80
CA SER A 193 1.92 40.03 20.40
C SER A 193 3.39 40.27 20.11
N GLN A 194 4.06 39.26 19.57
CA GLN A 194 5.40 39.38 19.02
C GLN A 194 5.33 40.10 17.66
N PRO A 195 6.38 40.87 17.29
CA PRO A 195 6.56 41.37 15.93
C PRO A 195 6.72 40.23 14.91
N ASP A 196 6.32 40.50 13.66
CA ASP A 196 6.52 39.58 12.55
C ASP A 196 8.02 39.37 12.30
N HIS A 197 8.41 38.13 11.98
CA HIS A 197 9.80 37.72 11.68
C HIS A 197 10.83 37.94 12.81
N GLN A 198 10.37 38.27 14.02
CA GLN A 198 11.22 38.51 15.18
C GLN A 198 10.66 37.84 16.44
N PHE A 199 11.50 37.73 17.46
CA PHE A 199 11.12 37.33 18.80
C PHE A 199 11.76 38.24 19.84
N CYS A 200 10.92 38.82 20.71
CA CYS A 200 11.30 39.70 21.79
C CYS A 200 11.25 38.98 23.15
N THR A 201 12.18 39.35 24.02
CA THR A 201 12.28 38.87 25.41
C THR A 201 12.22 40.03 26.38
N LEU A 202 11.66 39.78 27.57
CA LEU A 202 11.55 40.78 28.63
C LEU A 202 12.59 40.53 29.72
N LYS A 203 13.27 41.59 30.17
CA LYS A 203 14.13 41.56 31.34
C LYS A 203 13.34 41.99 32.57
N THR A 204 13.40 41.18 33.63
CA THR A 204 12.67 41.41 34.89
C THR A 204 11.17 41.71 34.72
N PRO A 205 10.39 40.83 34.04
CA PRO A 205 9.01 41.12 33.66
C PRO A 205 8.02 41.17 34.84
N SER A 206 8.38 40.72 36.03
CA SER A 206 7.45 40.69 37.16
C SER A 206 8.15 40.92 38.49
N GLY A 207 7.44 41.52 39.44
CA GLY A 207 7.95 41.75 40.78
C GLY A 207 6.97 42.50 41.68
N VAL A 208 7.48 43.00 42.79
CA VAL A 208 6.75 43.85 43.75
C VAL A 208 7.39 45.24 43.75
N VAL A 209 6.57 46.29 43.77
CA VAL A 209 7.04 47.67 43.91
C VAL A 209 7.48 47.91 45.36
N ASN A 210 8.77 47.72 45.64
CA ASN A 210 9.32 47.80 47.01
C ASN A 210 9.83 49.19 47.40
N THR A 211 10.06 50.07 46.42
CA THR A 211 10.61 51.41 46.61
C THR A 211 9.79 52.43 45.80
N PRO A 212 9.84 53.73 46.14
CA PRO A 212 9.18 54.79 45.37
C PRO A 212 9.94 55.16 44.08
N ALA A 213 10.84 54.31 43.58
CA ALA A 213 11.55 54.50 42.32
C ALA A 213 10.80 53.83 41.16
N ASP A 214 10.92 54.41 39.97
CA ASP A 214 10.31 53.84 38.76
C ASP A 214 10.90 52.45 38.43
N ILE A 215 10.04 51.57 37.92
CA ILE A 215 10.40 50.19 37.57
C ILE A 215 10.80 50.12 36.10
N VAL A 216 11.92 49.45 35.82
CA VAL A 216 12.47 49.27 34.47
C VAL A 216 12.33 47.81 34.02
N VAL A 217 11.70 47.60 32.86
CA VAL A 217 11.51 46.32 32.18
C VAL A 217 11.96 46.48 30.73
N ASP A 218 13.20 46.10 30.44
CA ASP A 218 13.76 46.19 29.09
C ASP A 218 13.25 45.07 28.18
N VAL A 219 13.20 45.35 26.87
CA VAL A 219 12.77 44.43 25.83
C VAL A 219 13.85 44.28 24.77
N ASP A 220 14.31 43.05 24.56
CA ASP A 220 15.33 42.72 23.56
C ASP A 220 14.71 41.85 22.46
N CYS A 221 14.67 42.37 21.23
CA CYS A 221 14.09 41.73 20.05
C CYS A 221 15.19 41.23 19.11
N ASN A 222 15.02 40.02 18.59
CA ASN A 222 15.95 39.38 17.66
C ASN A 222 15.20 38.83 16.45
N THR A 223 15.78 38.93 15.25
CA THR A 223 15.24 38.30 14.05
C THR A 223 15.29 36.78 14.17
N ASN A 224 14.21 36.11 13.78
CA ASN A 224 14.20 34.65 13.72
C ASN A 224 15.27 34.16 12.74
N ALA A 225 15.83 32.98 12.99
CA ALA A 225 16.79 32.36 12.07
C ALA A 225 16.50 30.87 11.94
N PHE A 226 16.57 30.36 10.72
CA PHE A 226 16.21 29.00 10.35
C PHE A 226 17.33 28.29 9.61
N SER A 227 17.30 26.96 9.63
CA SER A 227 18.32 26.11 9.03
C SER A 227 18.08 25.96 7.53
N LEU A 228 19.15 26.08 6.74
CA LEU A 228 19.13 25.76 5.31
C LEU A 228 19.70 24.36 5.10
N GLY A 229 18.97 23.51 4.39
CA GLY A 229 19.39 22.15 4.08
C GLY A 229 18.89 21.69 2.72
N GLY A 230 19.26 20.46 2.39
CA GLY A 230 19.00 19.90 1.09
C GLY A 230 19.27 18.40 1.01
N PHE A 231 19.10 17.86 -0.18
CA PHE A 231 19.43 16.48 -0.53
C PHE A 231 20.44 16.44 -1.67
N LEU A 232 21.50 15.65 -1.48
CA LEU A 232 22.52 15.37 -2.48
C LEU A 232 22.28 13.99 -3.11
N THR A 233 22.16 13.96 -4.45
CA THR A 233 22.33 12.74 -5.25
C THR A 233 23.76 12.68 -5.76
N LEU A 234 24.47 11.60 -5.45
CA LEU A 234 25.86 11.40 -5.84
C LEU A 234 26.06 9.95 -6.33
N PRO A 235 26.75 9.72 -7.46
CA PRO A 235 27.13 8.37 -7.88
C PRO A 235 28.03 7.66 -6.85
N VAL A 236 28.03 6.33 -6.86
CA VAL A 236 28.93 5.53 -6.01
C VAL A 236 30.40 5.73 -6.41
N ASN A 237 31.32 5.64 -5.46
CA ASN A 237 32.78 5.82 -5.66
C ASN A 237 33.20 7.22 -6.17
N THR A 238 32.42 8.25 -5.87
CA THR A 238 32.77 9.64 -6.22
C THR A 238 33.58 10.32 -5.13
N GLY A 239 34.51 11.21 -5.50
CA GLY A 239 35.23 12.05 -4.54
C GLY A 239 34.33 13.09 -3.87
N PRO A 240 34.82 13.79 -2.82
CA PRO A 240 34.02 14.74 -2.07
C PRO A 240 33.58 15.94 -2.93
N VAL A 241 32.34 16.37 -2.74
CA VAL A 241 31.72 17.53 -3.40
C VAL A 241 31.65 18.70 -2.42
N LEU A 242 31.98 19.90 -2.91
CA LEU A 242 31.89 21.13 -2.11
C LEU A 242 30.62 21.90 -2.44
N VAL A 243 29.76 22.07 -1.44
CA VAL A 243 28.54 22.88 -1.52
C VAL A 243 28.76 24.16 -0.69
N ARG A 244 28.49 25.32 -1.27
CA ARG A 244 28.73 26.63 -0.65
C ARG A 244 27.44 27.42 -0.59
N ASN A 245 27.20 28.12 0.52
CA ASN A 245 26.14 29.12 0.63
C ASN A 245 26.72 30.55 0.55
N SER A 246 25.86 31.53 0.27
CA SER A 246 26.22 32.95 0.10
C SER A 246 26.74 33.64 1.35
N ASP A 247 26.49 33.07 2.53
CA ASP A 247 27.06 33.51 3.82
C ASP A 247 28.51 33.06 4.03
N GLY A 248 29.09 32.36 3.05
CA GLY A 248 30.46 31.85 3.08
C GLY A 248 30.60 30.46 3.70
N GLN A 249 29.51 29.84 4.14
CA GLN A 249 29.55 28.48 4.67
C GLN A 249 29.85 27.46 3.56
N VAL A 250 30.71 26.50 3.86
CA VAL A 250 31.11 25.43 2.94
C VAL A 250 30.89 24.08 3.61
N LEU A 251 30.20 23.18 2.91
CA LEU A 251 30.01 21.79 3.26
C LEU A 251 30.81 20.89 2.31
N THR A 252 31.47 19.89 2.89
CA THR A 252 32.13 18.81 2.14
C THR A 252 31.29 17.56 2.29
N LEU A 253 30.73 17.06 1.19
CA LEU A 253 29.83 15.91 1.17
C LEU A 253 30.49 14.76 0.39
N SER A 254 30.60 13.59 1.01
CA SER A 254 31.24 12.39 0.42
C SER A 254 30.28 11.29 0.01
N GLU A 255 29.01 11.39 0.41
CA GLU A 255 27.99 10.37 0.16
C GLU A 255 26.65 11.05 -0.18
N ALA A 256 25.77 10.34 -0.89
CA ALA A 256 24.41 10.79 -1.14
C ALA A 256 23.61 10.86 0.17
N GLY A 257 22.75 11.86 0.32
CA GLY A 257 21.95 12.02 1.53
C GLY A 257 21.53 13.46 1.83
N ASN A 258 20.85 13.61 2.96
CA ASN A 258 20.46 14.93 3.48
C ASN A 258 21.69 15.67 4.01
N PHE A 259 21.74 16.98 3.78
CA PHE A 259 22.73 17.89 4.37
C PHE A 259 22.05 19.12 4.96
N VAL A 260 22.69 19.74 5.95
CA VAL A 260 22.24 20.98 6.59
C VAL A 260 23.45 21.87 6.81
N PHE A 261 23.34 23.16 6.44
CA PHE A 261 24.37 24.14 6.75
C PHE A 261 24.41 24.40 8.26
N PRO A 262 25.60 24.43 8.91
CA PRO A 262 25.68 24.60 10.36
C PRO A 262 25.16 25.96 10.86
N GLY A 263 25.13 26.97 9.99
CA GLY A 263 24.68 28.31 10.30
C GLY A 263 23.21 28.46 9.96
N LYS A 264 22.50 29.18 10.82
CA LYS A 264 21.12 29.57 10.56
C LYS A 264 21.11 30.87 9.76
N ILE A 265 20.15 30.97 8.84
CA ILE A 265 19.93 32.15 8.01
C ILE A 265 18.76 32.93 8.62
N ALA A 266 18.95 34.23 8.82
CA ALA A 266 17.89 35.09 9.33
C ALA A 266 16.66 35.07 8.40
N GLU A 267 15.47 35.08 8.98
CA GLU A 267 14.21 35.15 8.25
C GLU A 267 14.19 36.42 7.37
N GLY A 268 13.84 36.26 6.08
CA GLY A 268 13.91 37.31 5.07
C GLY A 268 15.28 37.55 4.44
N ALA A 269 16.38 37.00 4.98
CA ALA A 269 17.70 37.12 4.38
C ALA A 269 17.85 36.21 3.14
N PRO A 270 18.62 36.62 2.11
CA PRO A 270 18.82 35.82 0.91
C PRO A 270 19.79 34.66 1.17
N TYR A 271 19.55 33.55 0.48
CA TYR A 271 20.49 32.43 0.38
C TYR A 271 20.78 32.10 -1.09
N GLN A 272 22.00 31.65 -1.35
CA GLN A 272 22.41 31.16 -2.65
C GLN A 272 23.40 30.01 -2.49
N VAL A 273 22.91 28.80 -2.73
CA VAL A 273 23.67 27.56 -2.77
C VAL A 273 24.32 27.40 -4.14
N GLN A 274 25.63 27.16 -4.12
CA GLN A 274 26.45 26.89 -5.28
C GLN A 274 27.24 25.62 -5.06
N ILE A 275 27.55 24.93 -6.15
CA ILE A 275 28.37 23.74 -6.16
C ILE A 275 29.62 23.99 -6.99
N SER A 276 30.76 23.50 -6.50
CA SER A 276 31.98 23.39 -7.30
C SER A 276 31.97 22.01 -7.95
N ASN A 277 31.73 21.96 -9.27
CA ASN A 277 31.72 20.68 -10.00
C ASN A 277 33.07 19.97 -9.83
N PRO A 278 33.08 18.76 -9.24
CA PRO A 278 34.29 17.96 -9.17
C PRO A 278 34.63 17.41 -10.57
N PRO A 279 35.89 17.04 -10.83
CA PRO A 279 36.29 16.44 -12.11
C PRO A 279 35.45 15.20 -12.44
N GLY A 280 34.91 15.12 -13.66
CA GLY A 280 34.13 13.98 -14.15
C GLY A 280 32.66 13.95 -13.71
N LEU A 281 32.15 15.02 -13.10
CA LEU A 281 30.72 15.19 -12.81
C LEU A 281 30.17 16.54 -13.29
N ALA A 282 28.94 16.52 -13.78
CA ALA A 282 28.06 17.68 -13.82
C ALA A 282 27.06 17.64 -12.67
N CYS A 283 27.06 18.69 -11.85
CA CYS A 283 26.08 18.86 -10.78
C CYS A 283 25.16 20.05 -11.05
N ASN A 284 23.85 19.83 -10.89
CA ASN A 284 22.82 20.87 -10.99
C ASN A 284 22.22 21.14 -9.61
N VAL A 285 22.01 22.41 -9.29
CA VAL A 285 21.37 22.85 -8.04
C VAL A 285 19.99 23.40 -8.36
N TYR A 286 18.96 22.79 -7.78
CA TYR A 286 17.56 23.23 -7.84
C TYR A 286 17.16 23.83 -6.49
N ASP A 287 16.30 24.85 -6.56
CA ASP A 287 15.85 25.62 -5.38
C ASP A 287 16.98 26.21 -4.52
N GLY A 288 18.18 26.31 -5.11
CA GLY A 288 19.38 26.80 -4.44
C GLY A 288 19.47 28.31 -4.32
N LYS A 289 18.43 29.08 -4.65
CA LYS A 289 18.43 30.54 -4.51
C LYS A 289 17.07 31.01 -4.00
N GLY A 290 17.05 31.89 -3.02
CA GLY A 290 15.80 32.41 -2.47
C GLY A 290 16.00 33.30 -1.24
N THR A 291 14.92 33.57 -0.53
CA THR A 291 14.90 34.23 0.78
C THR A 291 14.44 33.24 1.83
N MET A 292 15.06 33.23 3.01
CA MET A 292 14.67 32.32 4.08
C MET A 292 13.25 32.65 4.59
N GLY A 293 12.35 31.67 4.53
CA GLY A 293 10.98 31.81 5.00
C GLY A 293 10.83 31.54 6.50
N HIS A 294 9.58 31.44 6.94
CA HIS A 294 9.23 31.09 8.32
C HIS A 294 9.32 29.58 8.54
N GLY A 295 10.51 29.07 8.87
CA GLY A 295 10.76 27.64 9.13
C GLY A 295 12.06 27.13 8.51
N ASP A 296 12.54 25.98 8.98
CA ASP A 296 13.69 25.29 8.37
C ASP A 296 13.36 24.94 6.90
N PHE A 297 14.33 25.17 6.00
CA PHE A 297 14.18 24.91 4.56
C PHE A 297 15.10 23.77 4.11
N PRO A 298 14.61 22.51 4.08
CA PRO A 298 15.42 21.34 3.71
C PRO A 298 15.36 21.00 2.21
N ASN A 299 14.83 21.88 1.37
CA ASN A 299 14.39 21.52 0.01
C ASN A 299 15.40 21.85 -1.10
N VAL A 300 16.61 22.28 -0.79
CA VAL A 300 17.64 22.48 -1.84
C VAL A 300 18.00 21.11 -2.43
N SER A 301 17.80 20.92 -3.73
CA SER A 301 18.15 19.65 -4.39
C SER A 301 19.43 19.80 -5.20
N VAL A 302 20.41 18.94 -4.91
CA VAL A 302 21.69 18.90 -5.62
C VAL A 302 21.79 17.55 -6.32
N ILE A 303 21.81 17.56 -7.65
CA ILE A 303 21.86 16.34 -8.46
C ILE A 303 23.17 16.32 -9.25
N CYS A 304 24.07 15.42 -8.88
CA CYS A 304 25.31 15.15 -9.60
C CYS A 304 25.18 13.90 -10.47
N ALA A 305 25.67 13.99 -11.71
CA ALA A 305 25.80 12.86 -12.63
C ALA A 305 27.18 12.91 -13.30
N HIS A 306 27.65 11.77 -13.81
CA HIS A 306 28.91 11.73 -14.56
C HIS A 306 28.82 12.55 -15.86
N ASP A 307 29.83 13.39 -16.09
CA ASP A 307 30.12 13.91 -17.43
C ASP A 307 30.81 12.80 -18.21
N GLY A 308 30.13 12.20 -19.19
CA GLY A 308 30.66 11.04 -19.89
C GLY A 308 30.15 10.89 -21.31
N TYR A 309 30.76 9.97 -22.04
CA TYR A 309 30.37 9.66 -23.41
C TYR A 309 29.33 8.54 -23.40
N PRO A 310 28.28 8.64 -24.23
CA PRO A 310 27.30 7.57 -24.33
C PRO A 310 27.95 6.33 -24.94
N VAL A 311 27.63 5.17 -24.38
CA VAL A 311 27.94 3.87 -24.97
C VAL A 311 26.72 3.42 -25.73
N SER A 312 26.86 3.29 -27.04
CA SER A 312 25.82 2.87 -27.97
C SER A 312 26.34 1.77 -28.87
N GLY A 313 25.46 1.16 -29.65
CA GLY A 313 25.89 0.12 -30.57
C GLY A 313 24.79 -0.40 -31.47
N THR A 314 25.15 -1.39 -32.27
CA THR A 314 24.24 -2.09 -33.17
C THR A 314 24.34 -3.60 -32.97
N VAL A 315 23.19 -4.25 -32.86
CA VAL A 315 23.05 -5.71 -32.85
C VAL A 315 22.59 -6.19 -34.20
N THR A 316 23.35 -7.05 -34.87
CA THR A 316 22.97 -7.59 -36.18
C THR A 316 22.33 -8.97 -36.06
N ASN A 317 21.31 -9.26 -36.89
CA ASN A 317 20.62 -10.55 -37.00
C ASN A 317 19.90 -11.04 -35.72
N LEU A 318 19.45 -10.11 -34.86
CA LEU A 318 18.63 -10.44 -33.68
C LEU A 318 17.22 -10.85 -34.12
N THR A 319 16.80 -12.08 -33.79
CA THR A 319 15.45 -12.59 -34.10
C THR A 319 14.57 -12.73 -32.86
N GLY A 320 15.19 -12.95 -31.69
CA GLY A 320 14.54 -13.07 -30.39
C GLY A 320 14.80 -11.88 -29.47
N THR A 321 15.10 -12.17 -28.21
CA THR A 321 15.40 -11.21 -27.16
C THR A 321 16.86 -11.34 -26.71
N LEU A 322 17.54 -10.21 -26.54
CA LEU A 322 18.92 -10.12 -26.09
C LEU A 322 19.03 -9.15 -24.91
N THR A 323 19.73 -9.53 -23.85
CA THR A 323 20.09 -8.63 -22.75
C THR A 323 21.58 -8.35 -22.77
N LEU A 324 21.94 -7.07 -22.81
CA LEU A 324 23.30 -6.57 -22.72
C LEU A 324 23.52 -5.85 -21.38
N THR A 325 24.72 -5.92 -20.84
CA THR A 325 25.12 -5.16 -19.64
C THR A 325 26.24 -4.16 -19.95
N LEU A 326 26.27 -3.04 -19.24
CA LEU A 326 27.39 -2.09 -19.20
C LEU A 326 28.03 -2.11 -17.80
N ASN A 327 29.31 -2.50 -17.74
CA ASN A 327 30.11 -2.60 -16.51
C ASN A 327 29.39 -3.37 -15.38
N ASP A 328 28.57 -4.36 -15.73
CA ASP A 328 27.73 -5.16 -14.82
C ASP A 328 26.75 -4.36 -13.94
N SER A 329 26.54 -3.07 -14.26
CA SER A 329 25.79 -2.12 -13.44
C SER A 329 24.45 -1.70 -14.05
N GLU A 330 24.42 -1.50 -15.37
CA GLU A 330 23.21 -1.22 -16.13
C GLU A 330 22.96 -2.38 -17.12
N SER A 331 21.70 -2.76 -17.31
CA SER A 331 21.30 -3.71 -18.34
C SER A 331 20.23 -3.13 -19.26
N ILE A 332 20.28 -3.54 -20.52
CA ILE A 332 19.27 -3.21 -21.53
C ILE A 332 18.82 -4.50 -22.21
N THR A 333 17.51 -4.67 -22.33
CA THR A 333 16.91 -5.79 -23.07
C THR A 333 16.36 -5.29 -24.40
N LEU A 334 16.72 -5.98 -25.47
CA LEU A 334 16.41 -5.66 -26.86
C LEU A 334 15.55 -6.77 -27.46
N ASN A 335 14.67 -6.41 -28.40
CA ASN A 335 14.07 -7.33 -29.37
C ASN A 335 14.34 -6.84 -30.80
N ASN A 336 13.78 -7.54 -31.79
CA ASN A 336 13.87 -7.18 -33.21
C ASN A 336 13.27 -5.79 -33.57
N ASN A 337 12.62 -5.09 -32.64
CA ASN A 337 12.09 -3.73 -32.81
C ASN A 337 12.86 -2.67 -31.98
N GLY A 338 13.91 -3.02 -31.23
CA GLY A 338 14.64 -2.09 -30.37
C GLY A 338 14.60 -2.44 -28.87
N PRO A 339 15.00 -1.48 -28.00
CA PRO A 339 14.94 -1.64 -26.56
C PRO A 339 13.50 -1.84 -26.04
N ILE A 340 13.31 -2.83 -25.17
CA ILE A 340 12.03 -3.18 -24.56
C ILE A 340 11.72 -2.25 -23.36
N THR A 341 12.75 -1.66 -22.74
CA THR A 341 12.64 -0.80 -21.54
C THR A 341 12.16 0.64 -21.80
N ALA A 342 11.81 1.00 -23.04
CA ALA A 342 11.10 2.24 -23.36
C ALA A 342 9.70 1.90 -23.87
N VAL A 343 8.66 2.55 -23.33
CA VAL A 343 7.28 2.44 -23.80
C VAL A 343 7.26 2.59 -25.33
N ALA A 344 6.90 1.49 -26.00
CA ALA A 344 7.08 1.31 -27.44
C ALA A 344 6.43 2.44 -28.27
N LYS A 345 7.20 3.02 -29.20
CA LYS A 345 6.64 3.56 -30.44
C LYS A 345 6.85 2.53 -31.53
N THR A 346 5.75 2.02 -32.06
CA THR A 346 5.70 1.18 -33.26
C THR A 346 6.28 1.94 -34.45
N ASN A 347 7.25 1.33 -35.15
CA ASN A 347 7.29 1.31 -36.61
C ASN A 347 8.12 0.12 -37.09
N LYS A 348 7.49 -0.65 -37.99
CA LYS A 348 7.98 -1.85 -38.65
C LYS A 348 8.71 -1.44 -39.93
N ALA A 349 10.00 -1.76 -40.04
CA ALA A 349 10.67 -1.91 -41.32
C ALA A 349 11.80 -2.94 -41.21
N ALA A 350 11.95 -3.73 -42.26
CA ALA A 350 12.65 -5.02 -42.32
C ALA A 350 14.19 -4.92 -42.29
N GLN A 351 14.81 -5.88 -41.56
CA GLN A 351 16.22 -6.34 -41.57
C GLN A 351 17.33 -5.26 -41.43
N SER A 352 18.40 -5.38 -40.63
CA SER A 352 18.92 -6.49 -39.83
C SER A 352 19.73 -5.98 -38.61
N ASN A 353 19.64 -4.68 -38.26
CA ASN A 353 20.46 -4.05 -37.22
C ASN A 353 19.59 -3.32 -36.19
N VAL A 354 19.66 -3.74 -34.92
CA VAL A 354 18.98 -3.11 -33.80
C VAL A 354 19.95 -2.16 -33.09
N GLY A 355 19.66 -0.86 -33.11
CA GLY A 355 20.43 0.14 -32.38
C GLY A 355 20.11 0.13 -30.89
N PHE A 356 21.11 0.35 -30.05
CA PHE A 356 20.93 0.53 -28.60
C PHE A 356 21.81 1.65 -28.06
N VAL A 357 21.42 2.21 -26.93
CA VAL A 357 22.21 3.18 -26.15
C VAL A 357 21.95 2.93 -24.67
N PHE A 358 23.01 2.88 -23.87
CA PHE A 358 22.90 2.84 -22.41
C PHE A 358 22.57 4.24 -21.89
N SER A 359 21.75 4.30 -20.84
CA SER A 359 21.38 5.56 -20.19
C SER A 359 22.51 6.11 -19.33
N SER A 360 23.38 5.25 -18.81
CA SER A 360 24.60 5.64 -18.10
C SER A 360 25.67 6.11 -19.07
N LEU A 361 26.28 7.24 -18.73
CA LEU A 361 27.43 7.77 -19.45
C LEU A 361 28.72 7.22 -18.82
N VAL A 362 29.70 6.86 -19.66
CA VAL A 362 31.03 6.45 -19.17
C VAL A 362 31.94 7.67 -19.16
N PRO A 363 32.48 8.07 -17.98
CA PRO A 363 33.35 9.24 -17.88
C PRO A 363 34.58 9.15 -18.79
N ASP A 364 35.14 10.29 -19.20
CA ASP A 364 36.38 10.33 -19.95
C ASP A 364 37.51 9.59 -19.20
N ASN A 365 38.36 8.88 -19.94
CA ASN A 365 39.44 8.02 -19.46
C ASN A 365 39.04 6.88 -18.50
N ASN A 366 37.76 6.51 -18.43
CA ASN A 366 37.31 5.37 -17.62
C ASN A 366 37.08 4.11 -18.47
N PRO A 367 37.36 2.91 -17.91
CA PRO A 367 37.12 1.66 -18.60
C PRO A 367 35.61 1.40 -18.78
N TYR A 368 35.26 0.78 -19.91
CA TYR A 368 33.93 0.25 -20.17
C TYR A 368 34.02 -1.21 -20.64
N THR A 369 33.00 -2.00 -20.32
CA THR A 369 32.77 -3.35 -20.82
C THR A 369 31.29 -3.53 -21.10
N VAL A 370 30.96 -3.96 -22.31
CA VAL A 370 29.63 -4.39 -22.74
C VAL A 370 29.63 -5.91 -22.88
N ALA A 371 28.78 -6.60 -22.14
CA ALA A 371 28.70 -8.06 -22.16
C ALA A 371 27.32 -8.55 -22.59
N VAL A 372 27.28 -9.71 -23.24
CA VAL A 372 26.04 -10.44 -23.52
C VAL A 372 25.67 -11.22 -22.26
N GLN A 373 24.59 -10.81 -21.60
CA GLN A 373 24.11 -11.45 -20.37
C GLN A 373 23.25 -12.68 -20.68
N SER A 374 22.36 -12.57 -21.68
CA SER A 374 21.47 -13.66 -22.11
C SER A 374 20.92 -13.41 -23.51
N SER A 375 20.67 -14.47 -24.29
CA SER A 375 19.94 -14.44 -25.56
C SER A 375 18.80 -15.47 -25.56
N SER A 376 17.87 -15.38 -26.53
CA SER A 376 16.80 -16.36 -26.70
C SER A 376 17.34 -17.77 -26.95
N PRO A 377 16.61 -18.85 -26.59
CA PRO A 377 17.06 -20.24 -26.77
C PRO A 377 17.38 -20.63 -28.22
N ASP A 378 16.84 -19.90 -29.19
CA ASP A 378 17.00 -20.16 -30.62
C ASP A 378 18.13 -19.35 -31.27
N GLU A 379 18.91 -18.57 -30.51
CA GLU A 379 20.02 -17.76 -31.04
C GLU A 379 21.17 -17.60 -30.04
N VAL A 380 22.41 -17.53 -30.56
CA VAL A 380 23.60 -17.12 -29.79
C VAL A 380 24.06 -15.75 -30.29
N CYS A 381 24.19 -14.80 -29.37
CA CYS A 381 24.75 -13.48 -29.66
C CYS A 381 26.14 -13.35 -29.09
N SER A 382 27.07 -12.77 -29.87
CA SER A 382 28.44 -12.54 -29.45
C SER A 382 28.91 -11.14 -29.82
N CYS A 383 29.83 -10.62 -29.00
CA CYS A 383 30.50 -9.35 -29.29
C CYS A 383 31.32 -9.45 -30.58
N THR A 384 31.17 -8.46 -31.48
CA THR A 384 31.93 -8.39 -32.73
C THR A 384 32.88 -7.21 -32.81
N SER A 385 32.63 -6.10 -32.10
CA SER A 385 33.56 -4.96 -32.08
C SER A 385 33.38 -4.05 -30.85
N ASN A 386 34.50 -3.52 -30.34
CA ASN A 386 34.55 -2.47 -29.31
C ASN A 386 33.70 -2.75 -28.05
N CYS A 387 33.57 -4.00 -27.61
CA CYS A 387 32.80 -4.29 -26.38
C CYS A 387 33.60 -4.08 -25.10
N SER A 388 34.87 -3.73 -25.17
CA SER A 388 35.62 -3.27 -24.00
C SER A 388 36.72 -2.30 -24.41
N GLY A 389 37.07 -1.39 -23.50
CA GLY A 389 38.09 -0.38 -23.75
C GLY A 389 38.04 0.74 -22.73
N VAL A 390 38.61 1.90 -23.08
CA VAL A 390 38.56 3.13 -22.29
C VAL A 390 37.82 4.19 -23.09
N SER A 391 36.87 4.88 -22.46
CA SER A 391 36.11 5.97 -23.06
C SER A 391 37.02 7.18 -23.27
N THR A 392 37.19 7.67 -24.50
CA THR A 392 38.10 8.80 -24.80
C THR A 392 37.47 9.75 -25.83
N GLY A 393 37.17 10.99 -25.42
CA GLY A 393 36.88 12.10 -26.34
C GLY A 393 35.59 12.03 -27.21
N PHE A 394 34.97 10.85 -27.38
CA PHE A 394 33.88 10.59 -28.33
C PHE A 394 32.93 9.49 -27.84
N PRO A 395 31.66 9.47 -28.32
CA PRO A 395 30.73 8.35 -28.12
C PRO A 395 31.32 6.99 -28.51
N VAL A 396 31.11 6.00 -27.65
CA VAL A 396 31.55 4.62 -27.89
C VAL A 396 30.48 3.91 -28.73
N SER A 397 30.90 3.25 -29.81
CA SER A 397 30.04 2.43 -30.66
C SER A 397 30.47 0.96 -30.64
N VAL A 398 29.59 0.10 -30.15
CA VAL A 398 29.78 -1.35 -29.95
C VAL A 398 29.05 -2.14 -31.04
N GLY A 399 29.64 -3.23 -31.51
CA GLY A 399 29.00 -4.19 -32.41
C GLY A 399 28.74 -5.53 -31.72
N VAL A 400 27.53 -6.04 -31.88
CA VAL A 400 27.11 -7.39 -31.45
C VAL A 400 26.46 -8.09 -32.65
N SER A 401 26.70 -9.39 -32.83
CA SER A 401 26.01 -10.18 -33.86
C SER A 401 25.40 -11.42 -33.26
N CYS A 402 24.17 -11.71 -33.67
CA CYS A 402 23.47 -12.93 -33.33
C CYS A 402 23.51 -13.92 -34.49
N GLN A 403 23.54 -15.20 -34.17
CA GLN A 403 23.41 -16.30 -35.12
C GLN A 403 22.35 -17.27 -34.59
N PRO A 404 21.41 -17.72 -35.44
CA PRO A 404 20.42 -18.70 -35.02
C PRO A 404 21.10 -20.01 -34.63
N ILE A 405 20.61 -20.64 -33.56
CA ILE A 405 20.97 -22.00 -33.20
C ILE A 405 20.18 -22.92 -34.12
N ALA A 406 20.87 -23.84 -34.78
CA ALA A 406 20.23 -24.86 -35.59
C ALA A 406 19.53 -25.86 -34.67
N THR A 407 18.20 -25.94 -34.73
CA THR A 407 17.38 -26.83 -33.89
C THR A 407 16.80 -27.97 -34.72
N THR A 408 16.63 -29.12 -34.11
CA THR A 408 16.16 -30.37 -34.72
C THR A 408 14.96 -30.88 -33.93
N ILE A 409 13.83 -30.24 -34.17
CA ILE A 409 12.58 -30.52 -33.46
C ILE A 409 11.68 -31.31 -34.40
N LEU A 410 11.22 -32.47 -33.95
CA LEU A 410 10.30 -33.31 -34.71
C LEU A 410 8.88 -33.17 -34.18
N SER A 411 7.92 -33.08 -35.10
CA SER A 411 6.49 -33.16 -34.84
C SER A 411 5.92 -34.42 -35.49
N VAL A 412 5.01 -35.09 -34.80
CA VAL A 412 4.34 -36.29 -35.33
C VAL A 412 2.86 -35.99 -35.50
N THR A 413 2.29 -36.41 -36.63
CA THR A 413 0.86 -36.21 -36.94
C THR A 413 -0.02 -36.96 -35.94
N PRO A 414 -1.16 -36.40 -35.46
CA PRO A 414 -2.01 -37.04 -34.46
C PRO A 414 -2.48 -38.43 -34.91
N THR A 415 -2.49 -39.35 -33.95
CA THR A 415 -2.41 -40.78 -34.21
C THR A 415 -3.71 -41.42 -34.68
N ALA A 416 -3.53 -42.48 -35.45
CA ALA A 416 -4.56 -43.32 -36.03
C ALA A 416 -4.87 -44.54 -35.17
N THR A 417 -6.12 -44.98 -35.19
CA THR A 417 -6.50 -46.35 -34.83
C THR A 417 -6.28 -47.27 -36.02
N ILE A 418 -5.50 -48.34 -35.85
CA ILE A 418 -5.24 -49.32 -36.91
C ILE A 418 -6.20 -50.51 -36.72
N PRO A 419 -7.20 -50.71 -37.60
CA PRO A 419 -8.15 -51.81 -37.44
C PRO A 419 -7.51 -53.14 -37.86
N VAL A 420 -7.24 -54.03 -36.91
CA VAL A 420 -6.83 -55.41 -37.18
C VAL A 420 -8.08 -56.20 -37.57
N THR A 421 -8.16 -56.57 -38.84
CA THR A 421 -9.26 -57.38 -39.36
C THR A 421 -9.22 -58.80 -38.78
N SER A 422 -10.38 -59.45 -38.68
CA SER A 422 -10.52 -60.79 -38.06
C SER A 422 -9.73 -61.91 -38.74
N ASP A 423 -9.29 -61.69 -39.98
CA ASP A 423 -8.41 -62.59 -40.73
C ASP A 423 -6.91 -62.34 -40.49
N ARG A 424 -6.55 -61.30 -39.71
CA ARG A 424 -5.20 -60.76 -39.52
C ARG A 424 -4.53 -60.27 -40.81
N SER A 425 -5.31 -59.81 -41.79
CA SER A 425 -4.75 -59.07 -42.92
C SER A 425 -4.09 -57.79 -42.41
N LEU A 426 -2.88 -57.48 -42.90
CA LEU A 426 -2.12 -56.32 -42.45
C LEU A 426 -2.80 -55.05 -42.96
N THR A 427 -3.57 -54.40 -42.10
CA THR A 427 -3.95 -53.00 -42.32
C THR A 427 -2.75 -52.15 -41.96
N SER A 428 -2.26 -51.43 -42.96
CA SER A 428 -1.12 -50.54 -42.81
C SER A 428 -1.60 -49.12 -42.61
N GLN A 429 -1.02 -48.43 -41.64
CA GLN A 429 -1.32 -47.03 -41.39
C GLN A 429 -0.05 -46.21 -41.40
N ASN A 430 -0.13 -45.08 -42.08
CA ASN A 430 0.98 -44.16 -42.23
C ASN A 430 0.97 -43.16 -41.08
N ILE A 431 2.14 -42.95 -40.47
CA ILE A 431 2.39 -41.87 -39.53
C ILE A 431 3.47 -40.98 -40.14
N THR A 432 3.14 -39.70 -40.30
CA THR A 432 4.06 -38.72 -40.86
C THR A 432 4.79 -38.00 -39.72
N ILE A 433 6.11 -38.08 -39.76
CA ILE A 433 7.05 -37.34 -38.92
C ILE A 433 7.50 -36.12 -39.73
N THR A 434 7.36 -34.94 -39.15
CA THR A 434 7.74 -33.66 -39.79
C THR A 434 8.87 -33.03 -39.00
N ASN A 435 9.92 -32.60 -39.68
CA ASN A 435 10.94 -31.77 -39.05
C ASN A 435 10.46 -30.31 -39.04
N ILE A 436 10.12 -29.82 -37.85
CA ILE A 436 9.70 -28.43 -37.61
C ILE A 436 10.86 -27.56 -37.09
N GLY A 437 12.05 -28.15 -36.92
CA GLY A 437 13.28 -27.44 -36.58
C GLY A 437 13.90 -26.70 -37.77
N THR A 438 15.04 -26.06 -37.52
CA THR A 438 15.81 -25.25 -38.47
C THR A 438 17.05 -25.95 -39.03
N ALA A 439 17.40 -27.14 -38.53
CA ALA A 439 18.45 -28.01 -39.05
C ALA A 439 17.89 -29.36 -39.52
N ASP A 440 18.67 -30.08 -40.33
CA ASP A 440 18.34 -31.44 -40.74
C ASP A 440 18.28 -32.41 -39.55
N ALA A 441 17.18 -33.16 -39.45
CA ALA A 441 17.03 -34.29 -38.56
C ALA A 441 17.67 -35.53 -39.21
N LEU A 442 18.63 -36.15 -38.52
CA LEU A 442 19.44 -37.24 -39.06
C LEU A 442 19.08 -38.57 -38.40
N ASP A 443 19.06 -39.62 -39.24
CA ASP A 443 18.85 -41.01 -38.85
C ASP A 443 17.68 -41.18 -37.89
N VAL A 444 16.49 -40.77 -38.35
CA VAL A 444 15.26 -40.81 -37.55
C VAL A 444 14.70 -42.24 -37.51
N PHE A 445 14.45 -42.75 -36.32
CA PHE A 445 13.98 -44.11 -36.07
C PHE A 445 12.98 -44.17 -34.92
N ILE A 446 12.25 -45.28 -34.81
CA ILE A 446 11.16 -45.45 -33.85
C ILE A 446 11.49 -46.59 -32.91
N HIS A 447 11.47 -46.30 -31.61
CA HIS A 447 11.66 -47.31 -30.56
C HIS A 447 10.31 -47.83 -30.09
N PHE A 448 10.11 -49.15 -30.21
CA PHE A 448 8.92 -49.84 -29.73
C PHE A 448 9.06 -50.33 -28.29
N PRO A 449 7.94 -50.37 -27.54
CA PRO A 449 7.85 -51.13 -26.29
C PRO A 449 8.30 -52.58 -26.47
N SER A 450 9.06 -53.12 -25.52
CA SER A 450 9.60 -54.49 -25.61
C SER A 450 8.52 -55.60 -25.75
N ALA A 451 7.29 -55.35 -25.27
CA ALA A 451 6.17 -56.28 -25.37
C ALA A 451 5.54 -56.36 -26.79
N TRP A 452 5.86 -55.44 -27.69
CA TRP A 452 5.25 -55.32 -29.02
C TRP A 452 5.92 -56.23 -30.06
N THR A 453 5.80 -57.54 -29.88
CA THR A 453 6.48 -58.55 -30.70
C THR A 453 5.85 -58.80 -32.08
N GLY A 454 4.61 -58.34 -32.31
CA GLY A 454 3.85 -58.57 -33.54
C GLY A 454 3.76 -57.37 -34.49
N VAL A 455 4.49 -56.28 -34.22
CA VAL A 455 4.49 -55.06 -35.05
C VAL A 455 5.57 -55.15 -36.11
N GLN A 456 5.24 -54.73 -37.33
CA GLN A 456 6.14 -54.58 -38.45
C GLN A 456 6.15 -53.11 -38.85
N GLU A 457 7.34 -52.53 -38.96
CA GLU A 457 7.52 -51.20 -39.50
C GLU A 457 8.17 -51.25 -40.89
N THR A 458 7.80 -50.30 -41.72
CA THR A 458 8.55 -49.98 -42.94
C THR A 458 9.00 -48.53 -42.82
N VAL A 459 10.29 -48.35 -42.54
CA VAL A 459 10.94 -47.03 -42.45
C VAL A 459 11.56 -46.73 -43.82
N PRO A 460 11.07 -45.72 -44.55
CA PRO A 460 11.61 -45.39 -45.86
C PRO A 460 12.92 -44.59 -45.76
N PHE A 461 13.71 -44.56 -46.84
CA PHE A 461 15.08 -44.02 -46.86
C PHE A 461 15.16 -42.51 -46.54
N ASP A 462 14.08 -41.77 -46.77
CA ASP A 462 13.90 -40.35 -46.44
C ASP A 462 13.89 -40.06 -44.93
N CYS A 463 13.77 -41.07 -44.07
CA CYS A 463 13.95 -40.91 -42.62
C CYS A 463 15.41 -40.73 -42.19
N ASN A 464 16.40 -41.09 -43.03
CA ASN A 464 17.82 -40.90 -42.71
C ASN A 464 18.21 -39.42 -42.69
N ARG A 465 17.48 -38.57 -43.42
CA ARG A 465 17.72 -37.12 -43.46
C ARG A 465 16.42 -36.40 -43.78
N ILE A 466 15.81 -35.79 -42.76
CA ILE A 466 14.61 -34.97 -42.91
C ILE A 466 15.02 -33.48 -42.84
N PRO A 467 15.05 -32.74 -43.97
CA PRO A 467 15.39 -31.31 -43.95
C PRO A 467 14.31 -30.48 -43.23
N PRO A 468 14.61 -29.22 -42.85
CA PRO A 468 13.61 -28.31 -42.26
C PRO A 468 12.33 -28.21 -43.11
N GLY A 469 11.17 -28.44 -42.50
CA GLY A 469 9.86 -28.52 -43.16
C GLY A 469 9.63 -29.81 -43.97
N GLY A 470 10.63 -30.68 -44.06
CA GLY A 470 10.53 -31.99 -44.68
C GLY A 470 9.77 -32.99 -43.80
N THR A 471 9.34 -34.08 -44.42
CA THR A 471 8.59 -35.13 -43.76
C THR A 471 9.13 -36.51 -44.14
N CYS A 472 9.12 -37.45 -43.20
CA CYS A 472 9.25 -38.87 -43.48
C CYS A 472 7.95 -39.58 -43.03
N THR A 473 7.46 -40.52 -43.82
CA THR A 473 6.25 -41.28 -43.48
C THR A 473 6.58 -42.72 -43.16
N VAL A 474 6.42 -43.12 -41.90
CA VAL A 474 6.63 -44.51 -41.45
C VAL A 474 5.31 -45.26 -41.51
N THR A 475 5.34 -46.45 -42.10
CA THR A 475 4.15 -47.31 -42.18
C THR A 475 4.19 -48.39 -41.11
N PHE A 476 3.12 -48.51 -40.34
CA PHE A 476 2.96 -49.52 -39.31
C PHE A 476 1.93 -50.55 -39.73
N SER A 477 2.21 -51.81 -39.44
CA SER A 477 1.23 -52.89 -39.50
C SER A 477 1.42 -53.83 -38.32
N SER A 478 0.36 -54.48 -37.86
CA SER A 478 0.48 -55.49 -36.82
C SER A 478 -0.49 -56.64 -37.00
N THR A 479 -0.04 -57.82 -36.59
CA THR A 479 -0.86 -59.04 -36.55
C THR A 479 -1.44 -59.31 -35.15
N ILE A 480 -1.08 -58.47 -34.17
CA ILE A 480 -1.46 -58.56 -32.76
C ILE A 480 -1.91 -57.16 -32.33
N PRO A 481 -3.00 -57.02 -31.57
CA PRO A 481 -3.39 -55.70 -31.09
C PRO A 481 -2.55 -55.26 -29.90
N TYR A 482 -2.18 -53.98 -29.92
CA TYR A 482 -1.43 -53.29 -28.88
C TYR A 482 -2.00 -51.90 -28.61
N VAL A 483 -1.70 -51.34 -27.44
CA VAL A 483 -2.03 -49.95 -27.06
C VAL A 483 -0.78 -49.28 -26.51
N ALA A 484 -0.33 -48.19 -27.14
CA ALA A 484 0.85 -47.45 -26.71
C ALA A 484 0.47 -46.57 -25.53
N ARG A 485 1.17 -46.74 -24.41
CA ARG A 485 0.90 -45.99 -23.20
C ARG A 485 1.92 -44.87 -23.13
N SER A 486 1.57 -43.69 -23.66
CA SER A 486 2.41 -42.52 -23.40
C SER A 486 2.36 -42.23 -21.89
N SER A 487 3.52 -42.20 -21.24
CA SER A 487 3.61 -41.76 -19.85
C SER A 487 3.14 -40.30 -19.75
N THR A 488 2.57 -39.93 -18.60
CA THR A 488 2.06 -38.57 -18.34
C THR A 488 3.18 -37.53 -18.26
N ASP A 489 4.42 -37.98 -18.04
CA ASP A 489 5.61 -37.13 -18.02
C ASP A 489 6.33 -37.19 -19.38
N ALA A 490 6.21 -36.10 -20.13
CA ALA A 490 6.86 -35.96 -21.43
C ALA A 490 8.39 -36.04 -21.36
N SER A 491 9.00 -35.85 -20.18
CA SER A 491 10.45 -35.79 -20.00
C SER A 491 11.11 -37.13 -19.66
N VAL A 492 10.33 -38.15 -19.28
CA VAL A 492 10.85 -39.48 -18.92
C VAL A 492 10.31 -40.53 -19.88
N ALA A 493 11.22 -41.11 -20.67
CA ALA A 493 10.96 -42.28 -21.51
C ALA A 493 10.82 -43.54 -20.64
N THR A 494 9.75 -44.30 -20.82
CA THR A 494 9.56 -45.62 -20.20
C THR A 494 9.42 -46.68 -21.29
N ASP A 495 9.66 -47.96 -20.98
CA ASP A 495 9.47 -49.10 -21.91
C ASP A 495 8.00 -49.30 -22.37
N SER A 496 7.10 -48.38 -21.98
CA SER A 496 5.69 -48.34 -22.39
C SER A 496 5.42 -47.32 -23.52
N ASP A 497 6.39 -46.42 -23.77
CA ASP A 497 6.30 -45.32 -24.74
C ASP A 497 6.74 -45.78 -26.14
N LEU A 498 6.05 -45.29 -27.17
CA LEU A 498 6.50 -45.38 -28.57
C LEU A 498 7.20 -44.06 -28.91
N ILE A 499 8.52 -44.06 -29.07
CA ILE A 499 9.33 -42.83 -29.11
C ILE A 499 10.02 -42.69 -30.46
N VAL A 500 9.98 -41.50 -31.05
CA VAL A 500 10.79 -41.15 -32.21
C VAL A 500 12.10 -40.55 -31.73
N THR A 501 13.20 -41.09 -32.23
CA THR A 501 14.56 -40.68 -31.90
C THR A 501 15.36 -40.43 -33.17
N GLY A 502 16.52 -39.79 -33.05
CA GLY A 502 17.52 -39.69 -34.11
C GLY A 502 18.82 -39.12 -33.56
N ASP A 503 19.88 -39.15 -34.36
CA ASP A 503 21.25 -38.89 -33.92
C ASP A 503 21.47 -37.48 -33.38
N ASN A 504 20.71 -36.51 -33.88
CA ASN A 504 20.81 -35.12 -33.50
C ASN A 504 19.48 -34.54 -33.01
N ILE A 505 18.52 -35.36 -32.56
CA ILE A 505 17.22 -34.89 -32.09
C ILE A 505 17.30 -34.48 -30.62
N VAL A 506 17.05 -33.19 -30.35
CA VAL A 506 17.13 -32.63 -28.98
C VAL A 506 15.89 -32.96 -28.16
N GLN A 507 14.72 -33.08 -28.82
CA GLN A 507 13.46 -33.40 -28.17
C GLN A 507 12.76 -34.54 -28.92
N ASN A 508 12.73 -35.72 -28.29
CA ASN A 508 12.18 -36.94 -28.86
C ASN A 508 10.65 -36.96 -28.71
N PRO A 509 9.85 -36.84 -29.79
CA PRO A 509 8.40 -36.87 -29.66
C PRO A 509 7.91 -38.30 -29.40
N LYS A 510 6.82 -38.42 -28.63
CA LYS A 510 6.13 -39.68 -28.34
C LYS A 510 4.93 -39.87 -29.27
N ILE A 511 4.61 -41.11 -29.61
CA ILE A 511 3.49 -41.51 -30.48
C ILE A 511 2.43 -42.25 -29.64
N ALA A 512 1.18 -41.85 -29.74
CA ALA A 512 0.06 -42.51 -29.05
C ALA A 512 -0.72 -43.44 -30.00
N LEU A 513 -0.21 -44.64 -30.29
CA LEU A 513 -0.79 -45.57 -31.27
C LEU A 513 -1.61 -46.68 -30.62
N ALA A 514 -2.63 -47.18 -31.30
CA ALA A 514 -3.18 -48.48 -30.94
C ALA A 514 -3.87 -49.21 -32.10
N PHE A 515 -4.08 -50.50 -31.86
CA PHE A 515 -4.66 -51.45 -32.78
C PHE A 515 -6.04 -51.89 -32.26
N THR A 516 -7.09 -51.72 -33.06
CA THR A 516 -8.46 -52.16 -32.71
C THR A 516 -8.76 -53.50 -33.35
N ILE A 517 -9.64 -54.32 -32.77
CA ILE A 517 -10.16 -55.53 -33.45
C ILE A 517 -11.67 -55.35 -33.57
N GLN A 518 -12.19 -55.35 -34.81
CA GLN A 518 -13.62 -55.22 -35.10
C GLN A 518 -14.29 -54.02 -34.37
N ASP A 519 -13.57 -52.90 -34.25
CA ASP A 519 -14.03 -51.64 -33.65
C ASP A 519 -14.41 -51.68 -32.14
N TYR A 520 -14.20 -52.79 -31.43
CA TYR A 520 -14.77 -53.05 -30.09
C TYR A 520 -14.08 -52.38 -28.88
N LEU A 521 -13.25 -51.35 -29.07
CA LEU A 521 -12.46 -50.82 -27.96
C LEU A 521 -13.03 -49.54 -27.34
N VAL A 522 -13.06 -49.55 -26.00
CA VAL A 522 -13.61 -48.52 -25.10
C VAL A 522 -12.58 -47.44 -24.76
N TRP A 523 -11.76 -47.01 -25.71
CA TRP A 523 -10.72 -46.03 -25.42
C TRP A 523 -10.46 -45.13 -26.63
N GLN A 524 -10.02 -43.90 -26.38
CA GLN A 524 -9.74 -42.87 -27.39
C GLN A 524 -8.30 -42.38 -27.24
N VAL A 525 -7.69 -41.92 -28.33
CA VAL A 525 -6.47 -41.09 -28.26
C VAL A 525 -6.90 -39.65 -28.03
N ALA A 526 -6.36 -39.00 -27.00
CA ALA A 526 -6.64 -37.59 -26.73
C ALA A 526 -5.43 -36.85 -26.17
N ILE A 527 -5.46 -35.53 -26.29
CA ILE A 527 -4.56 -34.61 -25.60
C ILE A 527 -5.08 -34.46 -24.17
N ASN A 528 -4.24 -34.72 -23.17
CA ASN A 528 -4.57 -34.42 -21.79
C ASN A 528 -4.44 -32.92 -21.48
N ASP A 529 -4.84 -32.50 -20.28
CA ASP A 529 -4.82 -31.08 -19.87
C ASP A 529 -3.42 -30.43 -19.89
N LEU A 530 -2.36 -31.24 -20.01
CA LEU A 530 -0.95 -30.81 -20.08
C LEU A 530 -0.42 -30.76 -21.52
N GLY A 531 -1.28 -30.94 -22.53
CA GLY A 531 -0.87 -30.94 -23.93
C GLY A 531 -0.20 -32.25 -24.38
N VAL A 532 -0.20 -33.28 -23.53
CA VAL A 532 0.44 -34.58 -23.81
C VAL A 532 -0.57 -35.54 -24.44
N MET A 533 -0.19 -36.14 -25.56
CA MET A 533 -0.99 -37.12 -26.29
C MET A 533 -0.96 -38.49 -25.61
N GLN A 534 -2.12 -39.06 -25.27
CA GLN A 534 -2.20 -40.39 -24.64
C GLN A 534 -3.46 -41.17 -25.04
N ALA A 535 -3.39 -42.50 -24.96
CA ALA A 535 -4.55 -43.38 -25.03
C ALA A 535 -5.29 -43.38 -23.67
N GLN A 536 -6.62 -43.22 -23.69
CA GLN A 536 -7.45 -43.17 -22.47
C GLN A 536 -8.75 -43.97 -22.63
N VAL A 537 -9.18 -44.69 -21.58
CA VAL A 537 -10.47 -45.40 -21.56
C VAL A 537 -11.64 -44.41 -21.46
N ILE A 538 -12.64 -44.54 -22.34
CA ILE A 538 -13.77 -43.60 -22.49
C ILE A 538 -14.72 -43.63 -21.28
N ASP A 539 -14.96 -44.82 -20.73
CA ASP A 539 -15.74 -45.02 -19.51
C ASP A 539 -15.09 -46.11 -18.65
N LYS A 540 -14.86 -45.78 -17.38
CA LYS A 540 -14.24 -46.64 -16.38
C LYS A 540 -15.22 -47.08 -15.29
N ASP A 541 -16.46 -46.63 -15.36
CA ASP A 541 -17.45 -46.86 -14.30
C ASP A 541 -18.11 -48.23 -14.47
N ASP A 542 -18.34 -48.90 -13.33
CA ASP A 542 -19.00 -50.19 -13.27
C ASP A 542 -20.44 -50.05 -12.82
N PHE A 543 -21.35 -50.79 -13.46
CA PHE A 543 -22.63 -51.12 -12.85
C PHE A 543 -22.38 -52.21 -11.80
N THR A 544 -22.19 -51.79 -10.55
CA THR A 544 -21.79 -52.71 -9.48
C THR A 544 -22.96 -53.52 -8.93
N ASN A 545 -22.71 -54.80 -8.63
CA ASN A 545 -23.68 -55.72 -8.00
C ASN A 545 -25.02 -55.86 -8.74
N ILE A 546 -24.96 -55.86 -10.07
CA ILE A 546 -26.12 -55.86 -10.95
C ILE A 546 -26.49 -57.30 -11.35
N PRO A 547 -27.77 -57.70 -11.41
CA PRO A 547 -28.13 -59.01 -11.93
C PRO A 547 -27.93 -59.04 -13.45
N TRP A 548 -27.65 -60.21 -14.00
CA TRP A 548 -27.60 -60.39 -15.45
C TRP A 548 -28.96 -60.10 -16.09
N GLY A 549 -30.03 -60.58 -15.45
CA GLY A 549 -31.41 -60.53 -15.92
C GLY A 549 -32.36 -61.34 -15.04
N ALA A 550 -33.65 -61.41 -15.39
CA ALA A 550 -34.63 -62.18 -14.61
C ALA A 550 -34.55 -63.70 -14.92
N LEU A 551 -34.63 -64.54 -13.87
CA LEU A 551 -34.46 -66.00 -13.98
C LEU A 551 -35.46 -66.71 -14.91
N ASN A 552 -36.68 -66.20 -15.00
CA ASN A 552 -37.78 -66.78 -15.76
C ASN A 552 -37.88 -66.25 -17.21
N ILE A 553 -36.96 -65.37 -17.61
CA ILE A 553 -36.93 -64.79 -18.95
C ILE A 553 -35.81 -65.44 -19.76
N VAL A 554 -36.17 -66.14 -20.84
CA VAL A 554 -35.22 -66.68 -21.82
C VAL A 554 -35.07 -65.67 -22.94
N THR A 555 -33.87 -65.11 -23.09
CA THR A 555 -33.58 -64.07 -24.08
C THR A 555 -33.09 -64.64 -25.41
N GLY A 556 -32.55 -65.87 -25.41
CA GLY A 556 -31.97 -66.52 -26.58
C GLY A 556 -30.59 -65.99 -26.97
N THR A 557 -29.98 -65.14 -26.13
CA THR A 557 -28.73 -64.40 -26.44
C THR A 557 -27.47 -65.25 -26.21
N THR A 558 -27.39 -66.35 -26.94
CA THR A 558 -26.32 -67.36 -26.80
C THR A 558 -25.09 -67.08 -27.66
N ASN A 559 -25.07 -65.98 -28.44
CA ASN A 559 -23.93 -65.63 -29.28
C ASN A 559 -22.74 -65.23 -28.40
N LYS A 560 -21.58 -65.87 -28.61
CA LYS A 560 -20.39 -65.68 -27.78
C LYS A 560 -19.48 -64.55 -28.28
N LEU A 561 -19.71 -64.07 -29.49
CA LEU A 561 -18.86 -63.09 -30.19
C LEU A 561 -19.54 -61.73 -30.39
N ASP A 562 -20.87 -61.69 -30.40
CA ASP A 562 -21.63 -60.47 -30.72
C ASP A 562 -22.40 -59.95 -29.51
N GLY A 563 -21.70 -59.21 -28.64
CA GLY A 563 -22.31 -58.63 -27.46
C GLY A 563 -23.30 -57.50 -27.79
N PHE A 564 -23.14 -56.84 -28.92
CA PHE A 564 -24.00 -55.73 -29.34
C PHE A 564 -25.40 -56.24 -29.68
N ALA A 565 -25.49 -57.25 -30.55
CA ALA A 565 -26.76 -57.89 -30.90
C ALA A 565 -27.42 -58.57 -29.70
N ASN A 566 -26.62 -59.24 -28.85
CA ASN A 566 -27.13 -59.81 -27.60
C ASN A 566 -27.75 -58.74 -26.71
N THR A 567 -27.03 -57.65 -26.45
CA THR A 567 -27.49 -56.60 -25.53
C THR A 567 -28.76 -55.91 -26.02
N LYS A 568 -28.86 -55.65 -27.32
CA LYS A 568 -30.09 -55.13 -27.93
C LYS A 568 -31.27 -56.08 -27.71
N THR A 569 -31.04 -57.39 -27.86
CA THR A 569 -32.08 -58.41 -27.65
C THR A 569 -32.46 -58.52 -26.17
N ILE A 570 -31.49 -58.52 -25.25
CA ILE A 570 -31.74 -58.46 -23.80
C ILE A 570 -32.61 -57.26 -23.47
N PHE A 571 -32.24 -56.06 -23.95
CA PHE A 571 -33.00 -54.84 -23.72
C PHE A 571 -34.46 -54.99 -24.18
N LEU A 572 -34.71 -55.47 -25.40
CA LEU A 572 -36.06 -55.62 -25.93
C LEU A 572 -36.90 -56.65 -25.15
N VAL A 573 -36.34 -57.82 -24.82
CA VAL A 573 -37.08 -58.91 -24.18
C VAL A 573 -37.35 -58.61 -22.70
N GLU A 574 -36.36 -58.08 -21.99
CA GLU A 574 -36.48 -57.81 -20.56
C GLU A 574 -37.36 -56.61 -20.25
N THR A 575 -37.23 -55.51 -21.01
CA THR A 575 -38.09 -54.33 -20.82
C THR A 575 -39.55 -54.62 -21.17
N ALA A 576 -39.81 -55.43 -22.21
CA ALA A 576 -41.17 -55.89 -22.53
C ALA A 576 -41.79 -56.73 -21.40
N SER A 577 -40.95 -57.33 -20.55
CA SER A 577 -41.35 -58.11 -19.37
C SER A 577 -41.31 -57.29 -18.06
N GLY A 578 -41.09 -55.97 -18.14
CA GLY A 578 -41.07 -55.06 -16.99
C GLY A 578 -39.75 -55.01 -16.21
N VAL A 579 -38.68 -55.63 -16.70
CA VAL A 579 -37.36 -55.61 -16.06
C VAL A 579 -36.59 -54.38 -16.53
N THR A 580 -36.19 -53.52 -15.59
CA THR A 580 -35.50 -52.25 -15.90
C THR A 580 -34.08 -52.17 -15.33
N ASN A 581 -33.67 -53.14 -14.50
CA ASN A 581 -32.38 -53.13 -13.80
C ASN A 581 -31.64 -54.47 -13.99
N SER A 582 -31.11 -54.64 -15.19
CA SER A 582 -30.24 -55.77 -15.55
C SER A 582 -28.97 -55.27 -16.23
N ALA A 583 -27.94 -56.11 -16.28
CA ALA A 583 -26.64 -55.78 -16.88
C ALA A 583 -26.80 -55.33 -18.35
N GLY A 584 -27.59 -56.05 -19.15
CA GLY A 584 -27.83 -55.72 -20.54
C GLY A 584 -28.66 -54.44 -20.72
N VAL A 585 -29.74 -54.27 -19.95
CA VAL A 585 -30.59 -53.06 -20.01
C VAL A 585 -29.81 -51.82 -19.59
N SER A 586 -28.99 -51.92 -18.54
CA SER A 586 -28.20 -50.80 -18.02
C SER A 586 -27.11 -50.38 -18.99
N CYS A 587 -26.43 -51.34 -19.62
CA CYS A 587 -25.50 -51.00 -20.69
C CYS A 587 -26.20 -50.36 -21.88
N TYR A 588 -27.29 -50.92 -22.37
CA TYR A 588 -28.01 -50.37 -23.53
C TYR A 588 -28.52 -48.93 -23.31
N THR A 589 -28.92 -48.60 -22.08
CA THR A 589 -29.49 -47.30 -21.73
C THR A 589 -28.47 -46.29 -21.21
N SER A 590 -27.21 -46.70 -21.01
CA SER A 590 -26.14 -45.83 -20.51
C SER A 590 -25.89 -44.65 -21.44
N ARG A 591 -25.61 -43.49 -20.84
CA ARG A 591 -25.19 -42.25 -21.53
C ARG A 591 -23.79 -41.81 -21.12
N ASN A 592 -23.06 -42.67 -20.41
CA ASN A 592 -21.69 -42.38 -19.98
C ASN A 592 -20.81 -42.08 -21.19
N GLY A 593 -19.79 -41.24 -21.00
CA GLY A 593 -18.90 -40.82 -22.09
C GLY A 593 -19.61 -40.07 -23.24
N GLY A 594 -20.82 -39.52 -23.01
CA GLY A 594 -21.58 -38.76 -23.99
C GLY A 594 -22.33 -39.59 -25.04
N ALA A 595 -22.50 -40.89 -24.81
CA ALA A 595 -23.14 -41.79 -25.76
C ALA A 595 -24.68 -41.64 -25.83
N SER A 596 -25.24 -41.96 -27.00
CA SER A 596 -26.69 -42.13 -27.17
C SER A 596 -27.15 -43.50 -26.68
N VAL A 597 -28.44 -43.61 -26.34
CA VAL A 597 -29.05 -44.91 -25.97
C VAL A 597 -28.91 -45.89 -27.14
N GLY A 598 -28.40 -47.09 -26.85
CA GLY A 598 -28.15 -48.15 -27.82
C GLY A 598 -26.73 -48.16 -28.41
N GLU A 599 -25.88 -47.19 -28.09
CA GLU A 599 -24.46 -47.22 -28.50
C GLU A 599 -23.61 -48.10 -27.58
N TRP A 600 -23.90 -48.08 -26.27
CA TRP A 600 -23.26 -48.96 -25.30
C TRP A 600 -23.90 -50.35 -25.33
N TYR A 601 -23.06 -51.37 -25.22
CA TYR A 601 -23.49 -52.76 -25.12
C TYR A 601 -22.71 -53.51 -24.04
N LEU A 602 -23.30 -54.57 -23.50
CA LEU A 602 -22.63 -55.50 -22.60
C LEU A 602 -21.82 -56.51 -23.45
N PRO A 603 -20.49 -56.61 -23.28
CA PRO A 603 -19.67 -57.49 -24.12
C PRO A 603 -20.07 -58.96 -24.00
N ALA A 604 -20.01 -59.71 -25.09
CA ALA A 604 -20.20 -61.15 -25.08
C ALA A 604 -19.01 -61.84 -24.39
N ILE A 605 -19.18 -63.10 -23.97
CA ILE A 605 -18.21 -63.79 -23.12
C ILE A 605 -16.81 -63.86 -23.75
N CYS A 606 -16.72 -64.09 -25.07
CA CYS A 606 -15.43 -64.14 -25.74
C CYS A 606 -14.85 -62.74 -26.08
N GLN A 607 -15.65 -61.68 -25.95
CA GLN A 607 -15.17 -60.29 -26.03
C GLN A 607 -14.54 -59.84 -24.70
N LEU A 608 -14.98 -60.39 -23.56
CA LEU A 608 -14.37 -60.12 -22.25
C LEU A 608 -13.04 -60.87 -22.07
N GLY A 609 -13.02 -62.17 -22.34
CA GLY A 609 -11.84 -63.00 -22.15
C GLY A 609 -11.91 -64.28 -22.97
N GLY A 610 -10.86 -65.09 -22.90
CA GLY A 610 -10.74 -66.29 -23.74
C GLY A 610 -9.88 -67.40 -23.15
N ALA A 611 -9.67 -67.41 -21.83
CA ALA A 611 -8.83 -68.43 -21.22
C ALA A 611 -9.45 -69.81 -21.43
N ARG A 612 -8.69 -70.66 -22.13
CA ARG A 612 -8.95 -72.04 -22.52
C ARG A 612 -9.81 -72.80 -21.48
N GLN A 613 -11.11 -73.02 -21.77
CA GLN A 613 -11.80 -74.33 -21.83
C GLN A 613 -13.31 -74.29 -21.48
N ASN A 614 -13.86 -73.27 -20.79
CA ASN A 614 -15.24 -73.36 -20.29
C ASN A 614 -16.32 -72.93 -21.30
N ALA A 615 -16.33 -71.67 -21.78
CA ALA A 615 -17.33 -71.24 -22.77
C ALA A 615 -16.99 -71.68 -24.20
N LYS A 616 -15.86 -72.38 -24.42
CA LYS A 616 -15.38 -72.85 -25.74
C LYS A 616 -15.44 -71.77 -26.81
N CYS A 617 -14.79 -70.64 -26.58
CA CYS A 617 -14.48 -69.68 -27.64
C CYS A 617 -13.58 -70.40 -28.66
N GLU A 618 -14.09 -70.78 -29.84
CA GLU A 618 -13.32 -71.53 -30.84
C GLU A 618 -12.41 -70.57 -31.67
N ASN A 619 -11.25 -71.04 -32.15
CA ASN A 619 -10.25 -70.28 -32.94
C ASN A 619 -9.58 -69.06 -32.24
N LEU A 620 -9.25 -69.23 -30.96
CA LEU A 620 -8.71 -68.23 -30.01
C LEU A 620 -7.39 -67.52 -30.34
N MET A 621 -6.66 -67.88 -31.39
CA MET A 621 -5.49 -67.08 -31.77
C MET A 621 -5.89 -65.80 -32.52
N LYS A 622 -7.14 -65.61 -32.95
CA LYS A 622 -7.51 -64.48 -33.83
C LYS A 622 -8.40 -63.41 -33.19
N ILE A 623 -8.91 -63.62 -31.98
CA ILE A 623 -9.82 -62.67 -31.32
C ILE A 623 -9.08 -62.07 -30.13
N ALA A 624 -8.84 -60.76 -30.21
CA ALA A 624 -8.35 -60.04 -29.06
C ALA A 624 -9.52 -59.58 -28.21
N ASN A 625 -9.43 -59.84 -26.91
CA ASN A 625 -10.47 -59.58 -25.95
C ASN A 625 -10.00 -58.57 -24.91
N ILE A 626 -10.93 -58.10 -24.08
CA ILE A 626 -10.64 -57.12 -23.03
C ILE A 626 -9.52 -57.61 -22.10
N ASN A 627 -9.48 -58.91 -21.74
CA ASN A 627 -8.41 -59.45 -20.91
C ASN A 627 -7.02 -59.27 -21.55
N SER A 628 -6.86 -59.72 -22.80
CA SER A 628 -5.55 -59.70 -23.49
C SER A 628 -5.07 -58.29 -23.85
N ASN A 629 -5.99 -57.34 -24.05
CA ASN A 629 -5.63 -55.97 -24.48
C ASN A 629 -5.49 -54.98 -23.33
N LEU A 630 -6.38 -55.07 -22.33
CA LEU A 630 -6.50 -54.07 -21.28
C LEU A 630 -5.96 -54.58 -19.94
N VAL A 631 -6.11 -55.88 -19.65
CA VAL A 631 -5.85 -56.41 -18.30
C VAL A 631 -4.47 -57.03 -18.12
N GLN A 632 -4.00 -57.88 -19.04
CA GLN A 632 -2.85 -58.79 -18.82
C GLN A 632 -1.53 -58.13 -18.36
N ASP A 633 -1.25 -56.88 -18.77
CA ASP A 633 0.05 -56.27 -18.47
C ASP A 633 0.04 -55.16 -17.40
N LYS A 634 -1.05 -54.39 -17.24
CA LYS A 634 -1.13 -53.24 -16.29
C LYS A 634 -2.57 -52.82 -15.89
N ASN A 635 -3.59 -53.67 -16.09
CA ASN A 635 -4.97 -53.34 -15.70
C ASN A 635 -5.49 -51.97 -16.22
N PHE A 636 -5.22 -51.67 -17.48
CA PHE A 636 -5.69 -50.45 -18.13
C PHE A 636 -7.22 -50.41 -18.13
N GLY A 637 -7.79 -49.31 -17.65
CA GLY A 637 -9.24 -49.16 -17.47
C GLY A 637 -9.77 -49.55 -16.09
N ASN A 638 -8.96 -50.04 -15.14
CA ASN A 638 -9.41 -50.42 -13.79
C ASN A 638 -10.46 -51.55 -13.79
N LEU A 639 -10.23 -52.60 -14.58
CA LEU A 639 -11.10 -53.78 -14.58
C LEU A 639 -10.87 -54.62 -13.32
N VAL A 640 -9.64 -54.69 -12.83
CA VAL A 640 -9.27 -55.27 -11.53
C VAL A 640 -9.27 -54.15 -10.47
N HIS A 641 -10.05 -54.29 -9.40
CA HIS A 641 -10.10 -53.34 -8.29
C HIS A 641 -9.02 -53.66 -7.25
N PRO A 642 -8.42 -52.67 -6.55
CA PRO A 642 -7.38 -52.91 -5.53
C PRO A 642 -7.92 -53.67 -4.30
N PRO A 643 -7.07 -54.44 -3.57
CA PRO A 643 -7.55 -55.36 -2.53
C PRO A 643 -8.14 -54.66 -1.31
N ILE A 644 -9.19 -55.26 -0.75
CA ILE A 644 -9.42 -55.20 0.69
C ILE A 644 -8.60 -56.36 1.29
N PRO A 645 -7.65 -56.13 2.22
CA PRO A 645 -6.86 -57.21 2.82
C PRO A 645 -7.75 -58.27 3.48
N PRO A 646 -7.50 -59.60 3.34
CA PRO A 646 -6.27 -60.28 2.89
C PRO A 646 -6.46 -61.17 1.64
N SER A 647 -7.20 -60.75 0.60
CA SER A 647 -7.49 -61.61 -0.57
C SER A 647 -6.82 -61.17 -1.88
N THR A 648 -6.58 -62.14 -2.77
CA THR A 648 -6.34 -61.91 -4.20
C THR A 648 -7.50 -61.13 -4.82
N THR A 649 -7.22 -60.11 -5.63
CA THR A 649 -8.23 -59.24 -6.28
C THR A 649 -8.84 -59.91 -7.50
N THR A 650 -9.91 -60.67 -7.28
CA THR A 650 -10.74 -61.19 -8.36
C THR A 650 -11.96 -60.29 -8.52
N THR A 651 -12.14 -59.78 -9.73
CA THR A 651 -13.33 -59.02 -10.12
C THR A 651 -14.16 -59.85 -11.09
N TYR A 652 -15.47 -59.72 -11.02
CA TYR A 652 -16.42 -60.55 -11.77
C TYR A 652 -17.26 -59.65 -12.66
N TYR A 653 -17.31 -59.93 -13.96
CA TYR A 653 -18.05 -59.15 -14.93
C TYR A 653 -19.01 -60.01 -15.74
N TRP A 654 -20.29 -59.65 -15.69
CA TRP A 654 -21.28 -60.23 -16.59
C TRP A 654 -20.90 -60.04 -18.05
N SER A 655 -21.07 -61.09 -18.83
CA SER A 655 -21.14 -60.98 -20.29
C SER A 655 -22.60 -60.88 -20.73
N SER A 656 -22.88 -60.48 -21.96
CA SER A 656 -24.22 -60.56 -22.55
C SER A 656 -24.60 -61.97 -23.04
N THR A 657 -23.77 -62.98 -22.80
CA THR A 657 -24.00 -64.33 -23.30
C THR A 657 -24.82 -65.16 -22.30
N GLU A 658 -26.06 -65.48 -22.68
CA GLU A 658 -26.92 -66.44 -22.00
C GLU A 658 -26.38 -67.87 -22.19
N SER A 659 -26.53 -68.73 -21.17
CA SER A 659 -26.12 -70.13 -21.30
C SER A 659 -27.03 -70.89 -22.26
N SER A 660 -26.42 -71.51 -23.27
CA SER A 660 -27.13 -72.36 -24.24
C SER A 660 -27.56 -73.70 -23.65
N THR A 661 -26.96 -74.14 -22.53
CA THR A 661 -27.25 -75.42 -21.86
C THR A 661 -28.28 -75.27 -20.76
N ASN A 662 -28.30 -74.12 -20.08
CA ASN A 662 -29.31 -73.79 -19.08
C ASN A 662 -29.69 -72.31 -19.21
N PRO A 663 -30.81 -71.96 -19.87
CA PRO A 663 -31.23 -70.58 -20.06
C PRO A 663 -31.57 -69.81 -18.79
N MET A 664 -31.54 -70.42 -17.60
CA MET A 664 -31.61 -69.71 -16.31
C MET A 664 -30.25 -69.15 -15.86
N ASN A 665 -29.18 -69.52 -16.54
CA ASN A 665 -27.81 -69.09 -16.29
C ASN A 665 -27.30 -68.14 -17.38
N ALA A 666 -26.24 -67.41 -17.03
CA ALA A 666 -25.47 -66.60 -17.94
C ALA A 666 -23.97 -66.72 -17.65
N TRP A 667 -23.18 -66.31 -18.64
CA TRP A 667 -21.72 -66.34 -18.55
C TRP A 667 -21.18 -65.03 -17.96
N LEU A 668 -20.18 -65.15 -17.11
CA LEU A 668 -19.34 -64.05 -16.66
C LEU A 668 -17.86 -64.36 -16.89
N GLU A 669 -17.08 -63.29 -16.98
CA GLU A 669 -15.62 -63.33 -17.03
C GLU A 669 -15.07 -62.84 -15.70
N THR A 670 -13.95 -63.42 -15.26
CA THR A 670 -13.23 -62.91 -14.08
C THR A 670 -11.95 -62.22 -14.52
N PHE A 671 -11.49 -61.23 -13.77
CA PHE A 671 -10.18 -60.61 -13.98
C PHE A 671 -9.39 -60.56 -12.68
N THR A 672 -8.13 -61.00 -12.75
CA THR A 672 -7.15 -61.01 -11.65
C THR A 672 -5.80 -60.52 -12.16
N GLU A 673 -4.94 -60.02 -11.27
CA GLU A 673 -3.53 -59.78 -11.59
C GLU A 673 -2.64 -61.00 -11.21
N PRO A 674 -1.72 -61.46 -12.08
CA PRO A 674 -1.37 -60.92 -13.40
C PRO A 674 -2.16 -61.61 -14.52
N GLY A 675 -3.29 -61.03 -14.95
CA GLY A 675 -3.99 -61.37 -16.20
C GLY A 675 -4.74 -62.71 -16.29
N ARG A 676 -4.97 -63.44 -15.19
CA ARG A 676 -5.81 -64.66 -15.26
C ARG A 676 -7.28 -64.27 -15.35
N SER A 677 -7.97 -64.87 -16.30
CA SER A 677 -9.37 -64.55 -16.63
C SER A 677 -10.17 -65.81 -16.96
N PRO A 678 -10.60 -66.59 -15.95
CA PRO A 678 -11.49 -67.73 -16.14
C PRO A 678 -12.97 -67.33 -16.32
N GLN A 679 -13.64 -68.08 -17.20
CA GLN A 679 -15.06 -67.96 -17.53
C GLN A 679 -15.92 -68.88 -16.66
N ILE A 680 -17.03 -68.35 -16.14
CA ILE A 680 -17.91 -69.07 -15.21
C ILE A 680 -19.37 -68.91 -15.68
N GLU A 681 -20.13 -70.01 -15.65
CA GLU A 681 -21.58 -70.01 -15.88
C GLU A 681 -22.30 -70.08 -14.53
N ILE A 682 -23.20 -69.12 -14.27
CA ILE A 682 -23.94 -69.02 -13.00
C ILE A 682 -25.38 -68.48 -13.23
N PRO A 683 -26.31 -68.59 -12.26
CA PRO A 683 -27.69 -68.12 -12.42
C PRO A 683 -27.81 -66.61 -12.66
N LYS A 684 -28.79 -66.19 -13.47
CA LYS A 684 -28.92 -64.79 -13.93
C LYS A 684 -29.19 -63.75 -12.83
N ASN A 685 -29.91 -64.14 -11.78
CA ASN A 685 -30.22 -63.25 -10.65
C ASN A 685 -29.12 -63.21 -9.60
N ALA A 686 -28.02 -63.91 -9.84
CA ALA A 686 -27.07 -64.19 -8.80
C ALA A 686 -26.17 -62.96 -8.63
N GLN A 687 -26.37 -62.22 -7.54
CA GLN A 687 -25.68 -60.96 -7.27
C GLN A 687 -24.43 -61.18 -6.38
N ASP A 688 -24.47 -62.23 -5.54
CA ASP A 688 -23.38 -62.67 -4.67
C ASP A 688 -23.21 -64.19 -4.78
N VAL A 689 -22.38 -64.68 -5.70
CA VAL A 689 -22.30 -66.13 -6.01
C VAL A 689 -21.14 -66.83 -5.32
N ILE A 690 -20.17 -66.08 -4.81
CA ILE A 690 -18.93 -66.64 -4.29
C ILE A 690 -18.59 -65.96 -2.96
N ASN A 691 -19.48 -66.09 -1.97
CA ASN A 691 -19.39 -65.74 -0.54
C ASN A 691 -18.68 -64.43 -0.08
N VAL A 692 -18.15 -63.60 -0.98
CA VAL A 692 -17.38 -62.38 -0.69
C VAL A 692 -17.25 -61.43 -1.91
N SER A 693 -17.82 -61.74 -3.09
CA SER A 693 -17.52 -60.99 -4.33
C SER A 693 -18.77 -60.53 -5.11
N ARG A 694 -18.84 -59.22 -5.37
CA ARG A 694 -19.88 -58.55 -6.18
C ARG A 694 -19.65 -58.81 -7.67
N ILE A 695 -20.74 -58.99 -8.42
CA ILE A 695 -20.69 -59.11 -9.88
C ILE A 695 -21.05 -57.77 -10.53
N ASN A 696 -20.15 -57.27 -11.35
CA ASN A 696 -20.27 -55.99 -12.05
C ASN A 696 -20.71 -56.21 -13.50
N ALA A 697 -21.14 -55.14 -14.16
CA ALA A 697 -21.22 -55.07 -15.60
C ALA A 697 -20.44 -53.84 -16.07
N ARG A 698 -19.58 -54.03 -17.08
CA ARG A 698 -18.89 -52.95 -17.76
C ARG A 698 -19.26 -52.96 -19.22
N CYS A 699 -19.70 -51.81 -19.71
CA CYS A 699 -20.18 -51.67 -21.07
C CYS A 699 -19.02 -51.40 -22.03
N ALA A 700 -19.18 -51.82 -23.27
CA ALA A 700 -18.32 -51.46 -24.38
C ALA A 700 -19.10 -50.68 -25.44
N ARG A 701 -18.38 -49.88 -26.22
CA ARG A 701 -18.90 -49.11 -27.35
C ARG A 701 -17.95 -49.31 -28.53
N THR A 702 -18.50 -49.48 -29.72
CA THR A 702 -17.71 -49.51 -30.95
C THR A 702 -17.35 -48.09 -31.38
N MET A 703 -16.13 -47.86 -31.88
CA MET A 703 -15.72 -46.52 -32.36
C MET A 703 -16.10 -46.24 -33.82
N ASN A 704 -16.48 -47.27 -34.60
CA ASN A 704 -17.08 -47.12 -35.93
C ASN A 704 -18.39 -47.92 -36.02
N ILE A 705 -19.50 -47.23 -35.79
CA ILE A 705 -20.75 -47.50 -36.51
C ILE A 705 -21.21 -46.10 -36.97
N PRO A 706 -21.58 -45.93 -38.26
CA PRO A 706 -22.06 -44.64 -38.77
C PRO A 706 -23.24 -44.08 -37.98
#